data_AF-A0A2D6MPY9-F1
#
_entry.id   AF-A0A2D6MPY9-F1
#
_cell.length_a   1.000
_cell.length_b   1.000
_cell.length_c   1.000
_cell.angle_alpha   90.00
_cell.angle_beta   90.00
_cell.angle_gamma   90.00
#
_symmetry.space_group_name_H-M   'P 1'
#
loop_
_entity.id
_entity.type
_entity.pdbx_description
1 polymer ?
#
loop_
_entity_poly.entity_id
_entity_poly.type
_entity_poly.pdbx_seq_one_letter_code
_entity_poly.pdbx_strand_id
1 'polypeptide(L)'
;MHTTDMCTQRRATLAALVCGISLFCASAASAGAFGGWVRQVTESDWFEALEEPVLGPYRELLADSKELRRFHEFASTRDGALALTGIALLLGGLVVVRRRFQATGQLTLRVHFPDEIQGEFEVQLHQRSQRKIRANGQRSSSRHTRKGVQRETQFDRVTTGPWFVTIDGTLRARRSGAILAEVSEEIEATIAAKQCAVSECTLSDVDAPVEFRIHWDRRPATDVGLRLADRPQTLRYAGQGHVQMPLALGEHRFVVGAGDRVVERTVHVGGYDPCVIQIDLAEPDGLIFKGCPPAVSPFLHGDLGDAARALERDGHENVAALLLARLHQEQGQTERAAEQLENAGRLREAAELRQSISDFARAAQLYEHAGELRQAAEMYDAAESWPEAARAFWALEDWAEAARCFERAGDGDGLIGALEAQGELFRAAALASERDDRARAIRLLQQVGPQDPESGRASELLAMAFEQEGHLDLAANQLERRLETLAPGETSPELEFHLAELLEESGEMTRALDVLQTLRDREPTYPHVGSRIEALRKKLSGPTTDTAPAFAPPAGATAFVAQQRYEIIEEIGRGGMGLVYKARDRRLGRIIALKRMPENLRDHPTAVQLFLGEAQAAARMNHANIVTLYDADQEHGHFFITMELLEGLPLNKILEQRGRFGPRDTARLGIQACAGLQYAHEQNIVHRDIKTSNLFITRERLLKIMDFGLAKILEAVRDSSATIIAGTPFYMAPEQAAGNVSDGRTDLYSLGVTLFELSTGRLPFSEGDVASQHRECPPPDPSLGIDDYPPALVQLIKRMMSKQPEQRPASAAAVSEMLRAILRRT
;
A
#
# COMPACT_ATOMS: atom_id res chain seq x y z
N MET A 1 51.61 87.47 -23.61
CA MET A 1 53.01 87.37 -24.10
C MET A 1 53.94 87.64 -22.93
N HIS A 2 54.97 86.80 -22.80
CA HIS A 2 56.03 86.78 -21.77
C HIS A 2 55.61 86.43 -20.33
N THR A 3 55.56 85.12 -20.02
CA THR A 3 55.98 84.53 -18.71
C THR A 3 55.83 83.00 -18.62
N THR A 4 55.43 82.29 -19.68
CA THR A 4 55.33 80.81 -19.69
C THR A 4 56.47 80.07 -20.41
N ASP A 5 57.57 80.75 -20.78
CA ASP A 5 58.59 80.15 -21.66
C ASP A 5 59.73 79.42 -20.92
N MET A 6 60.16 79.87 -19.74
CA MET A 6 61.37 79.29 -19.12
C MET A 6 61.17 77.89 -18.54
N CYS A 7 59.96 77.54 -18.10
CA CYS A 7 59.68 76.22 -17.52
C CYS A 7 59.52 75.15 -18.62
N THR A 8 58.93 75.55 -19.75
CA THR A 8 58.71 74.70 -20.93
C THR A 8 60.03 74.42 -21.64
N GLN A 9 60.90 75.43 -21.75
CA GLN A 9 62.23 75.28 -22.33
C GLN A 9 63.14 74.40 -21.45
N ARG A 10 63.12 74.57 -20.11
CA ARG A 10 63.86 73.67 -19.21
C ARG A 10 63.37 72.22 -19.25
N ARG A 11 62.06 72.00 -19.35
CA ARG A 11 61.47 70.65 -19.48
C ARG A 11 61.76 70.01 -20.84
N ALA A 12 61.72 70.78 -21.92
CA ALA A 12 62.10 70.33 -23.25
C ALA A 12 63.59 69.99 -23.34
N THR A 13 64.46 70.83 -22.78
CA THR A 13 65.90 70.56 -22.69
C THR A 13 66.19 69.33 -21.83
N LEU A 14 65.49 69.14 -20.69
CA LEU A 14 65.64 67.94 -19.86
C LEU A 14 65.16 66.68 -20.59
N ALA A 15 64.04 66.77 -21.32
CA ALA A 15 63.49 65.67 -22.11
C ALA A 15 64.39 65.29 -23.28
N ALA A 16 65.00 66.27 -23.96
CA ALA A 16 65.96 66.05 -25.03
C ALA A 16 67.31 65.53 -24.52
N LEU A 17 67.76 65.95 -23.34
CA LEU A 17 68.94 65.39 -22.66
C LEU A 17 68.70 63.92 -22.30
N VAL A 18 67.52 63.60 -21.75
CA VAL A 18 67.11 62.23 -21.40
C VAL A 18 66.92 61.37 -22.65
N CYS A 19 66.35 61.90 -23.74
CA CYS A 19 66.22 61.18 -25.02
C CYS A 19 67.58 60.99 -25.71
N GLY A 20 68.45 62.00 -25.70
CA GLY A 20 69.82 61.90 -26.23
C GLY A 20 70.67 60.88 -25.48
N ILE A 21 70.57 60.85 -24.14
CA ILE A 21 71.18 59.80 -23.32
C ILE A 21 70.56 58.43 -23.64
N SER A 22 69.25 58.36 -23.88
CA SER A 22 68.56 57.10 -24.20
C SER A 22 68.92 56.54 -25.59
N LEU A 23 69.05 57.39 -26.61
CA LEU A 23 69.53 57.03 -27.96
C LEU A 23 71.02 56.64 -27.96
N PHE A 24 71.84 57.34 -27.15
CA PHE A 24 73.23 56.96 -26.91
C PHE A 24 73.33 55.59 -26.22
N CYS A 25 72.47 55.30 -25.24
CA CYS A 25 72.40 53.99 -24.58
C CYS A 25 71.86 52.88 -25.51
N ALA A 26 70.89 53.19 -26.37
CA ALA A 26 70.26 52.23 -27.27
C ALA A 26 71.21 51.74 -28.38
N SER A 27 72.09 52.62 -28.89
CA SER A 27 73.09 52.26 -29.92
C SER A 27 74.33 51.57 -29.35
N ALA A 28 74.73 51.87 -28.11
CA ALA A 28 75.84 51.19 -27.43
C ALA A 28 75.55 49.73 -27.04
N ALA A 29 74.27 49.34 -26.92
CA ALA A 29 73.85 47.99 -26.55
C ALA A 29 73.96 46.96 -27.69
N SER A 30 74.14 47.38 -28.95
CA SER A 30 74.47 46.49 -30.07
C SER A 30 75.99 46.38 -30.25
N ALA A 31 76.63 45.57 -29.41
CA ALA A 31 78.07 45.30 -29.51
C ALA A 31 78.39 44.49 -30.78
N GLY A 32 79.03 45.13 -31.76
CA GLY A 32 79.56 44.46 -32.97
C GLY A 32 80.52 45.27 -33.85
N ALA A 33 80.56 46.61 -33.79
CA ALA A 33 81.44 47.39 -34.66
C ALA A 33 81.82 48.77 -34.09
N PHE A 34 82.69 48.80 -33.07
CA PHE A 34 83.17 50.05 -32.46
C PHE A 34 84.07 50.88 -33.41
N GLY A 35 84.70 50.26 -34.43
CA GLY A 35 85.58 50.95 -35.37
C GLY A 35 84.88 51.69 -36.53
N GLY A 36 83.63 51.35 -36.86
CA GLY A 36 82.88 51.98 -37.95
C GLY A 36 82.04 53.18 -37.51
N TRP A 37 81.54 53.16 -36.28
CA TRP A 37 80.59 54.16 -35.78
C TRP A 37 81.23 55.53 -35.49
N VAL A 38 82.48 55.56 -35.02
CA VAL A 38 83.21 56.83 -34.75
C VAL A 38 83.41 57.67 -36.02
N ARG A 39 83.41 57.06 -37.21
CA ARG A 39 83.50 57.78 -38.49
C ARG A 39 82.15 58.34 -38.96
N GLN A 40 81.05 57.70 -38.59
CA GLN A 40 79.71 58.04 -39.10
C GLN A 40 79.03 59.12 -38.26
N VAL A 41 79.33 59.20 -36.96
CA VAL A 41 78.80 60.23 -36.05
C VAL A 41 79.50 61.59 -36.21
N THR A 42 80.72 61.62 -36.74
CA THR A 42 81.42 62.88 -37.05
C THR A 42 80.95 63.53 -38.36
N GLU A 43 80.24 62.82 -39.23
CA GLU A 43 79.84 63.31 -40.56
C GLU A 43 78.32 63.38 -40.79
N SER A 44 77.49 62.97 -39.83
CA SER A 44 76.02 62.96 -39.99
C SER A 44 75.34 63.83 -38.93
N ASP A 45 74.51 64.78 -39.34
CA ASP A 45 73.71 65.62 -38.46
C ASP A 45 72.79 64.75 -37.59
N TRP A 46 73.15 64.61 -36.31
CA TRP A 46 72.41 63.86 -35.29
C TRP A 46 70.94 64.30 -35.12
N PHE A 47 70.56 65.43 -35.72
CA PHE A 47 69.19 65.94 -35.77
C PHE A 47 68.24 65.15 -36.67
N GLU A 48 68.73 64.35 -37.62
CA GLU A 48 67.84 63.51 -38.46
C GLU A 48 67.34 62.24 -37.75
N ALA A 49 68.01 61.78 -36.70
CA ALA A 49 67.61 60.58 -35.96
C ALA A 49 66.44 60.80 -34.95
N LEU A 50 65.85 62.00 -34.92
CA LEU A 50 64.77 62.42 -34.02
C LEU A 50 63.35 62.25 -34.63
N GLU A 51 63.16 61.35 -35.58
CA GLU A 51 61.84 60.99 -36.14
C GLU A 51 61.04 60.02 -35.24
N GLU A 52 60.94 60.34 -33.95
CA GLU A 52 59.91 59.76 -33.07
C GLU A 52 58.72 60.75 -32.95
N PRO A 53 57.45 60.29 -32.98
CA PRO A 53 56.26 61.15 -32.99
C PRO A 53 56.14 62.12 -31.80
N VAL A 54 56.95 61.91 -30.76
CA VAL A 54 56.86 62.60 -29.46
C VAL A 54 57.61 63.95 -29.45
N LEU A 55 58.64 64.13 -30.30
CA LEU A 55 59.52 65.32 -30.25
C LEU A 55 59.40 66.24 -31.49
N GLY A 56 58.63 65.84 -32.51
CA GLY A 56 58.36 66.65 -33.70
C GLY A 56 57.94 68.11 -33.43
N PRO A 57 57.06 68.40 -32.45
CA PRO A 57 56.64 69.77 -32.14
C PRO A 57 57.73 70.67 -31.51
N TYR A 58 58.84 70.09 -31.03
CA TYR A 58 59.90 70.80 -30.30
C TYR A 58 61.19 70.95 -31.11
N ARG A 59 61.23 70.50 -32.38
CA ARG A 59 62.44 70.46 -33.22
C ARG A 59 63.11 71.83 -33.37
N GLU A 60 62.33 72.88 -33.66
CA GLU A 60 62.82 74.26 -33.77
C GLU A 60 63.26 74.83 -32.41
N LEU A 61 62.55 74.49 -31.33
CA LEU A 61 62.86 74.96 -29.97
C LEU A 61 64.15 74.31 -29.42
N LEU A 62 64.44 73.08 -29.84
CA LEU A 62 65.60 72.29 -29.42
C LEU A 62 66.85 72.61 -30.24
N ALA A 63 66.70 73.00 -31.52
CA ALA A 63 67.80 73.44 -32.38
C ALA A 63 68.50 74.71 -31.83
N ASP A 64 67.74 75.61 -31.19
CA ASP A 64 68.28 76.89 -30.71
C ASP A 64 68.72 76.89 -29.23
N SER A 65 68.58 75.76 -28.54
CA SER A 65 68.94 75.58 -27.12
C SER A 65 70.46 75.70 -26.88
N LYS A 66 70.86 76.66 -26.04
CA LYS A 66 72.27 76.83 -25.59
C LYS A 66 72.75 75.63 -24.77
N GLU A 67 71.84 75.03 -24.02
CA GLU A 67 72.12 73.89 -23.14
C GLU A 67 72.36 72.60 -23.92
N LEU A 68 71.64 72.38 -25.02
CA LEU A 68 71.88 71.25 -25.94
C LEU A 68 73.20 71.41 -26.70
N ARG A 69 73.55 72.63 -27.12
CA ARG A 69 74.87 72.92 -27.69
C ARG A 69 76.01 72.66 -26.68
N ARG A 70 75.86 73.08 -25.43
CA ARG A 70 76.83 72.77 -24.35
C ARG A 70 76.90 71.27 -24.04
N PHE A 71 75.79 70.56 -24.10
CA PHE A 71 75.77 69.10 -23.94
C PHE A 71 76.45 68.40 -25.12
N HIS A 72 76.26 68.88 -26.35
CA HIS A 72 76.95 68.38 -27.54
C HIS A 72 78.46 68.65 -27.48
N GLU A 73 78.88 69.85 -27.07
CA GLU A 73 80.28 70.18 -26.79
C GLU A 73 80.86 69.28 -25.69
N PHE A 74 80.12 69.05 -24.60
CA PHE A 74 80.54 68.12 -23.55
C PHE A 74 80.65 66.68 -24.07
N ALA A 75 79.63 66.17 -24.78
CA ALA A 75 79.59 64.82 -25.32
C ALA A 75 80.66 64.55 -26.40
N SER A 76 81.13 65.61 -27.08
CA SER A 76 82.22 65.54 -28.07
C SER A 76 83.62 65.67 -27.48
N THR A 77 83.76 66.06 -26.20
CA THR A 77 85.05 65.93 -25.49
C THR A 77 85.34 64.49 -25.10
N ARG A 78 86.63 64.12 -25.01
CA ARG A 78 87.06 62.78 -24.61
C ARG A 78 86.53 62.39 -23.21
N ASP A 79 86.48 63.33 -22.28
CA ASP A 79 86.00 63.10 -20.90
C ASP A 79 84.47 63.00 -20.83
N GLY A 80 83.73 63.79 -21.61
CA GLY A 80 82.27 63.70 -21.65
C GLY A 80 81.76 62.47 -22.40
N ALA A 81 82.44 62.03 -23.47
CA ALA A 81 82.16 60.75 -24.12
C ALA A 81 82.38 59.57 -23.16
N LEU A 82 83.46 59.58 -22.37
CA LEU A 82 83.71 58.57 -21.34
C LEU A 82 82.67 58.59 -20.22
N ALA A 83 82.25 59.78 -19.76
CA ALA A 83 81.20 59.92 -18.74
C ALA A 83 79.84 59.42 -19.23
N LEU A 84 79.45 59.74 -20.46
CA LEU A 84 78.20 59.26 -21.06
C LEU A 84 78.24 57.76 -21.35
N THR A 85 79.39 57.22 -21.77
CA THR A 85 79.60 55.77 -21.93
C THR A 85 79.54 55.06 -20.58
N GLY A 86 80.11 55.66 -19.53
CA GLY A 86 80.00 55.18 -18.16
C GLY A 86 78.56 55.18 -17.65
N ILE A 87 77.77 56.23 -17.93
CA ILE A 87 76.35 56.32 -17.61
C ILE A 87 75.53 55.30 -18.44
N ALA A 88 75.85 55.09 -19.72
CA ALA A 88 75.19 54.12 -20.57
C ALA A 88 75.51 52.67 -20.19
N LEU A 89 76.74 52.38 -19.76
CA LEU A 89 77.13 51.10 -19.19
C LEU A 89 76.55 50.90 -17.78
N LEU A 90 76.39 51.97 -17.00
CA LEU A 90 75.70 51.93 -15.71
C LEU A 90 74.20 51.73 -15.87
N LEU A 91 73.53 52.39 -16.82
CA LEU A 91 72.10 52.25 -17.11
C LEU A 91 71.81 50.95 -17.85
N GLY A 92 72.62 50.58 -18.85
CA GLY A 92 72.58 49.28 -19.52
C GLY A 92 72.91 48.15 -18.55
N GLY A 93 73.88 48.36 -17.67
CA GLY A 93 74.18 47.52 -16.52
C GLY A 93 73.02 47.45 -15.55
N LEU A 94 72.34 48.56 -15.24
CA LEU A 94 71.16 48.61 -14.37
C LEU A 94 69.97 47.90 -15.02
N VAL A 95 69.80 47.95 -16.34
CA VAL A 95 68.75 47.24 -17.09
C VAL A 95 69.07 45.75 -17.19
N VAL A 96 70.34 45.38 -17.40
CA VAL A 96 70.79 43.98 -17.38
C VAL A 96 70.71 43.41 -15.97
N VAL A 97 71.10 44.16 -14.93
CA VAL A 97 70.96 43.81 -13.51
C VAL A 97 69.47 43.76 -13.15
N ARG A 98 68.64 44.73 -13.52
CA ARG A 98 67.18 44.71 -13.28
C ARG A 98 66.48 43.58 -14.03
N ARG A 99 66.95 43.17 -15.21
CA ARG A 99 66.49 41.94 -15.90
C ARG A 99 67.01 40.66 -15.22
N ARG A 100 68.23 40.68 -14.67
CA ARG A 100 68.82 39.56 -13.89
C ARG A 100 68.21 39.40 -12.50
N PHE A 101 67.66 40.47 -11.95
CA PHE A 101 67.01 40.57 -10.64
C PHE A 101 65.49 40.80 -10.73
N GLN A 102 64.88 40.68 -11.92
CA GLN A 102 63.43 40.60 -12.02
C GLN A 102 63.00 39.37 -11.24
N ALA A 103 62.26 39.59 -10.16
CA ALA A 103 61.72 38.50 -9.39
C ALA A 103 60.89 37.65 -10.34
N THR A 104 61.22 36.36 -10.38
CA THR A 104 60.48 35.39 -11.18
C THR A 104 59.77 34.43 -10.24
N GLY A 105 58.60 34.00 -10.66
CA GLY A 105 57.85 32.93 -10.04
C GLY A 105 57.67 31.76 -11.01
N GLN A 106 56.89 30.79 -10.57
CA GLN A 106 56.40 29.68 -11.38
C GLN A 106 54.89 29.80 -11.52
N LEU A 107 54.35 29.35 -12.65
CA LEU A 107 52.93 29.14 -12.83
C LEU A 107 52.68 27.69 -13.21
N THR A 108 51.84 27.01 -12.45
CA THR A 108 51.33 25.68 -12.78
C THR A 108 49.87 25.83 -13.20
N LEU A 109 49.55 25.45 -14.43
CA LEU A 109 48.19 25.35 -14.90
C LEU A 109 47.73 23.90 -14.80
N ARG A 110 46.58 23.67 -14.15
CA ARG A 110 45.88 22.39 -14.12
C ARG A 110 44.54 22.51 -14.84
N VAL A 111 44.31 21.62 -15.79
CA VAL A 111 43.06 21.50 -16.54
C VAL A 111 42.36 20.23 -16.08
N HIS A 112 41.20 20.40 -15.46
CA HIS A 112 40.38 19.35 -14.91
C HIS A 112 39.26 18.97 -15.90
N PHE A 113 39.21 17.70 -16.27
CA PHE A 113 38.15 17.07 -17.06
C PHE A 113 38.11 15.57 -16.70
N PRO A 114 37.01 14.85 -16.99
CA PRO A 114 36.85 13.43 -16.66
C PRO A 114 37.99 12.52 -17.14
N ASP A 115 38.25 11.42 -16.43
CA ASP A 115 39.34 10.45 -16.70
C ASP A 115 39.13 9.61 -17.97
N GLU A 116 37.89 9.52 -18.43
CA GLU A 116 37.49 8.83 -19.65
C GLU A 116 37.67 9.68 -20.92
N ILE A 117 38.11 10.93 -20.78
CA ILE A 117 38.33 11.88 -21.89
C ILE A 117 39.84 12.19 -22.00
N GLN A 118 40.30 12.44 -23.21
CA GLN A 118 41.64 12.95 -23.51
C GLN A 118 41.55 14.39 -23.99
N GLY A 119 42.24 15.30 -23.31
CA GLY A 119 42.43 16.68 -23.75
C GLY A 119 43.75 16.84 -24.49
N GLU A 120 43.74 17.60 -25.58
CA GLU A 120 44.96 18.08 -26.23
C GLU A 120 44.85 19.59 -26.44
N PHE A 121 45.64 20.34 -25.67
CA PHE A 121 45.56 21.79 -25.60
C PHE A 121 46.86 22.49 -25.98
N GLU A 122 46.72 23.66 -26.58
CA GLU A 122 47.73 24.70 -26.70
C GLU A 122 47.48 25.76 -25.63
N VAL A 123 48.45 25.92 -24.72
CA VAL A 123 48.40 26.87 -23.61
C VAL A 123 49.36 28.02 -23.89
N GLN A 124 48.85 29.26 -23.82
CA GLN A 124 49.61 30.47 -24.09
C GLN A 124 49.50 31.47 -22.93
N LEU A 125 50.65 31.92 -22.41
CA LEU A 125 50.72 33.01 -21.43
C LEU A 125 50.99 34.33 -22.15
N HIS A 126 50.18 35.34 -21.85
CA HIS A 126 50.38 36.69 -22.38
C HIS A 126 50.00 37.78 -21.37
N GLN A 127 50.55 38.99 -21.54
CA GLN A 127 50.20 40.17 -20.75
C GLN A 127 49.34 41.13 -21.60
N ARG A 128 48.39 41.85 -20.98
CA ARG A 128 47.43 42.74 -21.67
C ARG A 128 48.05 43.73 -22.66
N SER A 129 49.30 44.16 -22.47
CA SER A 129 49.99 45.08 -23.38
C SER A 129 50.47 44.46 -24.71
N GLN A 130 50.54 43.12 -24.81
CA GLN A 130 51.11 42.42 -25.98
C GLN A 130 50.09 42.07 -27.07
N ARG A 131 48.78 42.28 -26.85
CA ARG A 131 47.73 41.90 -27.80
C ARG A 131 47.71 42.75 -29.09
N LYS A 132 48.35 43.93 -29.11
CA LYS A 132 48.30 44.88 -30.25
C LYS A 132 49.24 44.59 -31.44
N ILE A 133 50.12 43.58 -31.40
CA ILE A 133 51.13 43.37 -32.47
C ILE A 133 50.86 42.13 -33.36
N ARG A 134 49.87 41.28 -33.08
CA ARG A 134 49.69 40.01 -33.83
C ARG A 134 48.52 40.05 -34.81
N ALA A 135 48.70 40.78 -35.92
CA ALA A 135 47.83 40.67 -37.10
C ALA A 135 48.51 39.97 -38.29
N ASN A 136 49.76 39.51 -38.18
CA ASN A 136 50.46 38.87 -39.31
C ASN A 136 51.12 37.54 -38.92
N GLY A 137 50.66 36.46 -39.56
CA GLY A 137 50.96 35.06 -39.30
C GLY A 137 52.43 34.65 -39.43
N GLN A 138 53.23 34.87 -38.38
CA GLN A 138 54.49 34.16 -38.16
C GLN A 138 54.54 33.51 -36.77
N ARG A 139 54.58 32.17 -36.75
CA ARG A 139 54.73 31.31 -35.57
C ARG A 139 56.17 31.36 -35.07
N SER A 140 56.42 32.11 -34.01
CA SER A 140 57.60 31.97 -33.15
C SER A 140 57.19 31.27 -31.86
N SER A 141 57.78 30.11 -31.56
CA SER A 141 57.58 29.40 -30.30
C SER A 141 58.13 30.27 -29.16
N SER A 142 57.26 31.08 -28.59
CA SER A 142 57.64 31.92 -27.45
C SER A 142 57.91 31.02 -26.23
N ARG A 143 58.77 31.48 -25.31
CA ARG A 143 59.08 30.81 -24.03
C ARG A 143 57.84 30.49 -23.17
N HIS A 144 56.70 31.09 -23.52
CA HIS A 144 55.44 31.12 -22.80
C HIS A 144 54.30 30.42 -23.56
N THR A 145 54.61 29.59 -24.55
CA THR A 145 53.65 28.71 -25.24
C THR A 145 53.99 27.24 -25.00
N ARG A 146 52.98 26.41 -24.73
CA ARG A 146 53.08 24.95 -24.60
C ARG A 146 52.01 24.32 -25.47
N LYS A 147 52.37 23.35 -26.30
CA LYS A 147 51.46 22.58 -27.15
C LYS A 147 51.37 21.14 -26.65
N GLY A 148 50.26 20.46 -26.92
CA GLY A 148 50.05 19.07 -26.49
C GLY A 148 49.89 18.92 -24.98
N VAL A 149 49.44 19.98 -24.30
CA VAL A 149 49.14 19.93 -22.87
C VAL A 149 47.90 19.07 -22.68
N GLN A 150 47.99 18.06 -21.80
CA GLN A 150 46.85 17.19 -21.51
C GLN A 150 46.13 17.65 -20.25
N ARG A 151 46.77 17.59 -19.07
CA ARG A 151 46.14 17.95 -17.79
C ARG A 151 46.90 18.98 -16.98
N GLU A 152 48.23 19.00 -17.08
CA GLU A 152 49.04 19.91 -16.29
C GLU A 152 50.20 20.43 -17.15
N THR A 153 50.53 21.70 -16.98
CA THR A 153 51.75 22.29 -17.54
C THR A 153 52.32 23.33 -16.60
N GLN A 154 53.65 23.41 -16.55
CA GLN A 154 54.37 24.34 -15.71
C GLN A 154 55.20 25.32 -16.55
N PHE A 155 55.12 26.59 -16.19
CA PHE A 155 55.92 27.66 -16.73
C PHE A 155 56.90 28.16 -15.67
N ASP A 156 58.19 27.95 -15.93
CA ASP A 156 59.26 28.39 -15.05
C ASP A 156 59.78 29.78 -15.44
N ARG A 157 60.28 30.51 -14.43
CA ARG A 157 60.93 31.81 -14.58
C ARG A 157 60.02 32.85 -15.24
N VAL A 158 58.75 32.89 -14.86
CA VAL A 158 57.78 33.88 -15.35
C VAL A 158 57.89 35.15 -14.50
N THR A 159 57.88 36.32 -15.14
CA THR A 159 58.00 37.60 -14.42
C THR A 159 56.78 37.87 -13.57
N THR A 160 56.97 38.42 -12.37
CA THR A 160 55.88 38.77 -11.46
C THR A 160 54.89 39.77 -12.04
N GLY A 161 53.61 39.61 -11.71
CA GLY A 161 52.50 40.46 -12.17
C GLY A 161 51.31 39.65 -12.70
N PRO A 162 50.27 40.32 -13.21
CA PRO A 162 49.11 39.66 -13.81
C PRO A 162 49.43 39.14 -15.22
N TRP A 163 48.97 37.93 -15.50
CA TRP A 163 49.08 37.22 -16.76
C TRP A 163 47.72 36.64 -17.15
N PHE A 164 47.48 36.50 -18.45
CA PHE A 164 46.34 35.77 -18.99
C PHE A 164 46.85 34.47 -19.59
N VAL A 165 46.16 33.38 -19.28
CA VAL A 165 46.43 32.03 -19.74
C VAL A 165 45.30 31.64 -20.68
N THR A 166 45.61 31.54 -21.97
CA THR A 166 44.66 31.05 -22.98
C THR A 166 44.87 29.55 -23.16
N ILE A 167 43.77 28.80 -23.20
CA ILE A 167 43.72 27.34 -23.35
C ILE A 167 42.86 27.04 -24.58
N ASP A 168 43.49 26.68 -25.70
CA ASP A 168 42.81 26.36 -26.94
C ASP A 168 43.07 24.89 -27.31
N GLY A 169 42.05 24.11 -27.63
CA GLY A 169 42.26 22.72 -28.01
C GLY A 169 40.99 21.89 -28.18
N THR A 170 41.14 20.57 -28.14
CA THR A 170 40.01 19.64 -28.31
C THR A 170 39.95 18.63 -27.18
N LEU A 171 38.73 18.30 -26.76
CA LEU A 171 38.43 17.15 -25.92
C LEU A 171 38.02 15.98 -26.80
N ARG A 172 38.58 14.80 -26.55
CA ARG A 172 38.37 13.58 -27.33
C ARG A 172 38.01 12.40 -26.44
N ALA A 173 37.13 11.54 -26.91
CA ALA A 173 36.85 10.29 -26.20
C ALA A 173 38.10 9.39 -26.16
N ARG A 174 38.42 8.83 -25.00
CA ARG A 174 39.68 8.10 -24.79
C ARG A 174 39.83 6.82 -25.60
N ARG A 175 38.74 6.12 -25.93
CA ARG A 175 38.80 4.85 -26.68
C ARG A 175 38.69 5.07 -28.19
N SER A 176 37.69 5.84 -28.63
CA SER A 176 37.42 6.07 -30.06
C SER A 176 38.23 7.21 -30.69
N GLY A 177 38.74 8.15 -29.88
CA GLY A 177 39.43 9.35 -30.38
C GLY A 177 38.50 10.39 -31.02
N ALA A 178 37.18 10.18 -30.95
CA ALA A 178 36.17 11.09 -31.48
C ALA A 178 36.24 12.45 -30.75
N ILE A 179 36.10 13.54 -31.50
CA ILE A 179 36.10 14.90 -30.94
C ILE A 179 34.76 15.14 -30.26
N LEU A 180 34.80 15.50 -28.98
CA LEU A 180 33.63 15.77 -28.13
C LEU A 180 33.32 17.26 -28.07
N ALA A 181 34.34 18.10 -27.92
CA ALA A 181 34.22 19.55 -27.85
C ALA A 181 35.51 20.25 -28.30
N GLU A 182 35.36 21.43 -28.89
CA GLU A 182 36.44 22.41 -29.05
C GLU A 182 36.43 23.37 -27.87
N VAL A 183 37.58 23.60 -27.25
CA VAL A 183 37.74 24.38 -26.03
C VAL A 183 38.54 25.64 -26.35
N SER A 184 38.05 26.79 -25.90
CA SER A 184 38.78 28.07 -25.94
C SER A 184 38.44 28.86 -24.67
N GLU A 185 39.35 28.81 -23.70
CA GLU A 185 39.18 29.40 -22.38
C GLU A 185 40.31 30.39 -22.06
N GLU A 186 40.01 31.44 -21.30
CA GLU A 186 41.00 32.43 -20.84
C GLU A 186 40.88 32.65 -19.34
N ILE A 187 42.01 32.48 -18.62
CA ILE A 187 42.07 32.60 -17.15
C ILE A 187 43.11 33.64 -16.76
N GLU A 188 42.78 34.47 -15.77
CA GLU A 188 43.73 35.42 -15.19
C GLU A 188 44.54 34.76 -14.05
N ALA A 189 45.86 34.93 -14.09
CA ALA A 189 46.81 34.39 -13.12
C ALA A 189 47.76 35.48 -12.64
N THR A 190 47.91 35.66 -11.32
CA THR A 190 48.88 36.61 -10.75
C THR A 190 50.08 35.86 -10.19
N ILE A 191 51.27 36.21 -10.67
CA ILE A 191 52.52 35.53 -10.29
C ILE A 191 53.32 36.41 -9.34
N ALA A 192 53.70 35.85 -8.19
CA ALA A 192 54.50 36.51 -7.17
C ALA A 192 55.95 35.98 -7.12
N ALA A 193 56.84 36.78 -6.53
CA ALA A 193 58.28 36.54 -6.51
C ALA A 193 58.63 35.23 -5.78
N LYS A 194 59.40 34.34 -6.41
CA LYS A 194 59.83 33.05 -5.82
C LYS A 194 58.69 32.15 -5.33
N GLN A 195 57.46 32.40 -5.77
CA GLN A 195 56.29 31.59 -5.46
C GLN A 195 55.86 30.79 -6.68
N CYS A 196 55.21 29.66 -6.44
CA CYS A 196 54.49 28.90 -7.45
C CYS A 196 53.01 29.29 -7.37
N ALA A 197 52.53 30.03 -8.37
CA ALA A 197 51.11 30.26 -8.55
C ALA A 197 50.49 29.01 -9.19
N VAL A 198 49.32 28.60 -8.71
CA VAL A 198 48.53 27.52 -9.30
C VAL A 198 47.26 28.14 -9.86
N SER A 199 46.98 27.88 -11.13
CA SER A 199 45.72 28.24 -11.78
C SER A 199 45.03 26.97 -12.24
N GLU A 200 43.73 26.89 -11.97
CA GLU A 200 42.91 25.72 -12.26
C GLU A 200 41.80 26.10 -13.24
N CYS A 201 41.61 25.27 -14.26
CA CYS A 201 40.56 25.37 -15.27
C CYS A 201 39.74 24.09 -15.21
N THR A 202 38.43 24.18 -15.01
CA THR A 202 37.54 23.00 -15.02
C THR A 202 36.67 23.03 -16.26
N LEU A 203 36.75 21.97 -17.06
CA LEU A 203 35.97 21.78 -18.29
C LEU A 203 34.92 20.69 -18.00
N SER A 204 33.78 21.07 -17.40
CA SER A 204 32.78 20.13 -16.87
C SER A 204 31.63 19.79 -17.82
N ASP A 205 31.40 20.58 -18.87
CA ASP A 205 30.20 20.48 -19.71
C ASP A 205 30.52 19.78 -21.03
N VAL A 206 30.91 18.51 -20.95
CA VAL A 206 31.21 17.70 -22.14
C VAL A 206 30.09 16.71 -22.37
N ASP A 207 29.43 16.81 -23.51
CA ASP A 207 28.40 15.88 -23.92
C ASP A 207 28.99 14.75 -24.78
N ALA A 208 28.43 13.55 -24.64
CA ALA A 208 28.72 12.40 -25.50
C ALA A 208 27.93 12.52 -26.82
N PRO A 209 28.53 12.24 -27.98
CA PRO A 209 27.83 12.22 -29.25
C PRO A 209 26.97 10.96 -29.36
N VAL A 210 25.66 11.14 -29.48
CA VAL A 210 24.71 10.04 -29.54
C VAL A 210 23.97 10.03 -30.88
N GLU A 211 23.97 8.87 -31.55
CA GLU A 211 23.21 8.63 -32.77
C GLU A 211 21.96 7.79 -32.46
N PHE A 212 20.79 8.34 -32.74
CA PHE A 212 19.52 7.63 -32.67
C PHE A 212 19.15 7.08 -34.05
N ARG A 213 18.87 5.78 -34.10
CA ARG A 213 18.35 5.09 -35.29
C ARG A 213 16.95 4.59 -35.00
N ILE A 214 15.97 5.31 -35.55
CA ILE A 214 14.56 5.13 -35.27
C ILE A 214 13.95 4.31 -36.40
N HIS A 215 13.38 3.18 -36.04
CA HIS A 215 12.80 2.22 -36.96
C HIS A 215 11.30 2.08 -36.71
N TRP A 216 10.61 1.60 -37.73
CA TRP A 216 9.27 1.06 -37.66
C TRP A 216 9.32 -0.34 -38.24
N ASP A 217 9.02 -1.35 -37.43
CA ASP A 217 8.99 -2.75 -37.87
C ASP A 217 10.28 -3.12 -38.62
N ARG A 218 11.42 -2.80 -37.99
CA ARG A 218 12.79 -3.01 -38.50
C ARG A 218 13.15 -2.25 -39.79
N ARG A 219 12.34 -1.29 -40.24
CA ARG A 219 12.66 -0.38 -41.37
C ARG A 219 12.92 1.04 -40.86
N PRO A 220 13.81 1.83 -41.48
CA PRO A 220 13.99 3.24 -41.08
C PRO A 220 12.66 3.99 -41.13
N ALA A 221 12.31 4.66 -40.04
CA ALA A 221 11.09 5.46 -39.97
C ALA A 221 11.29 6.78 -40.73
N THR A 222 10.23 7.28 -41.38
CA THR A 222 10.22 8.58 -42.07
C THR A 222 9.54 9.64 -41.23
N ASP A 223 9.89 10.91 -41.45
CA ASP A 223 9.30 12.08 -40.77
C ASP A 223 9.32 11.97 -39.24
N VAL A 224 10.48 11.57 -38.71
CA VAL A 224 10.65 11.32 -37.29
C VAL A 224 10.96 12.61 -36.56
N GLY A 225 10.22 12.89 -35.48
CA GLY A 225 10.57 13.88 -34.49
C GLY A 225 11.11 13.23 -33.22
N LEU A 226 12.22 13.73 -32.70
CA LEU A 226 12.83 13.28 -31.44
C LEU A 226 13.14 14.49 -30.56
N ARG A 227 12.79 14.42 -29.28
CA ARG A 227 13.11 15.43 -28.26
C ARG A 227 13.36 14.81 -26.89
N LEU A 228 14.01 15.55 -26.00
CA LEU A 228 13.95 15.26 -24.56
C LEU A 228 12.53 15.49 -24.03
N ALA A 229 12.08 14.61 -23.14
CA ALA A 229 10.74 14.62 -22.56
C ALA A 229 10.46 15.91 -21.79
N ASP A 230 11.45 16.42 -21.06
CA ASP A 230 11.31 17.60 -20.19
C ASP A 230 11.73 18.91 -20.90
N ARG A 231 12.25 18.84 -22.13
CA ARG A 231 12.75 20.00 -22.89
C ARG A 231 12.23 20.00 -24.32
N PRO A 232 11.00 20.46 -24.58
CA PRO A 232 10.42 20.52 -25.92
C PRO A 232 11.26 21.29 -26.95
N GLN A 233 12.06 22.28 -26.53
CA GLN A 233 12.91 23.07 -27.43
C GLN A 233 14.05 22.24 -28.07
N THR A 234 14.30 21.03 -27.57
CA THR A 234 15.31 20.11 -28.10
C THR A 234 14.84 19.30 -29.30
N LEU A 235 13.60 19.52 -29.77
CA LEU A 235 13.02 18.82 -30.91
C LEU A 235 13.92 18.90 -32.15
N ARG A 236 14.15 17.73 -32.76
CA ARG A 236 14.87 17.53 -34.01
C ARG A 236 14.01 16.66 -34.93
N TYR A 237 14.02 16.99 -36.22
CA TYR A 237 13.35 16.21 -37.25
C TYR A 237 14.36 15.50 -38.15
N ALA A 238 14.03 14.28 -38.57
CA ALA A 238 14.80 13.51 -39.53
C ALA A 238 13.90 12.80 -40.54
N GLY A 239 14.20 12.99 -41.83
CA GLY A 239 13.44 12.35 -42.91
C GLY A 239 13.69 10.85 -43.10
N GLN A 240 14.74 10.29 -42.48
CA GLN A 240 15.15 8.88 -42.61
C GLN A 240 15.45 8.20 -41.26
N GLY A 241 14.91 8.72 -40.14
CA GLY A 241 15.04 8.08 -38.83
C GLY A 241 16.43 8.15 -38.19
N HIS A 242 17.35 8.94 -38.75
CA HIS A 242 18.67 9.19 -38.18
C HIS A 242 18.72 10.57 -37.51
N VAL A 243 18.88 10.60 -36.19
CA VAL A 243 19.00 11.85 -35.41
C VAL A 243 20.30 11.81 -34.62
N GLN A 244 21.11 12.86 -34.70
CA GLN A 244 22.30 13.01 -33.88
C GLN A 244 22.07 14.10 -32.83
N MET A 245 22.39 13.79 -31.58
CA MET A 245 22.23 14.74 -30.48
C MET A 245 23.32 14.51 -29.43
N PRO A 246 24.07 15.54 -29.03
CA PRO A 246 24.98 15.45 -27.91
C PRO A 246 24.20 15.36 -26.59
N LEU A 247 24.63 14.47 -25.68
CA LEU A 247 24.00 14.22 -24.39
C LEU A 247 25.03 14.04 -23.27
N ALA A 248 24.78 14.65 -22.12
CA ALA A 248 25.56 14.39 -20.90
C ALA A 248 25.46 12.90 -20.49
N LEU A 249 26.38 12.42 -19.65
CA LEU A 249 26.29 11.07 -19.11
C LEU A 249 25.08 10.92 -18.17
N GLY A 250 24.54 9.70 -18.09
CA GLY A 250 23.41 9.36 -17.21
C GLY A 250 22.15 8.98 -17.97
N GLU A 251 21.01 9.01 -17.27
CA GLU A 251 19.71 8.64 -17.83
C GLU A 251 18.99 9.85 -18.41
N HIS A 252 18.49 9.69 -19.63
CA HIS A 252 17.74 10.71 -20.36
C HIS A 252 16.45 10.12 -20.89
N ARG A 253 15.37 10.89 -20.79
CA ARG A 253 14.04 10.49 -21.25
C ARG A 253 13.69 11.20 -22.54
N PHE A 254 13.31 10.45 -23.55
CA PHE A 254 13.02 10.92 -24.90
C PHE A 254 11.58 10.69 -25.28
N VAL A 255 11.02 11.63 -26.04
CA VAL A 255 9.78 11.45 -26.77
C VAL A 255 10.13 11.36 -28.25
N VAL A 256 9.66 10.30 -28.89
CA VAL A 256 9.87 10.03 -30.31
C VAL A 256 8.51 9.85 -30.98
N GLY A 257 8.28 10.57 -32.07
CA GLY A 257 7.04 10.48 -32.83
C GLY A 257 7.32 10.31 -34.32
N ALA A 258 6.53 9.46 -34.98
CA ALA A 258 6.54 9.30 -36.43
C ALA A 258 5.20 8.72 -36.90
N GLY A 259 4.72 9.16 -38.06
CA GLY A 259 3.45 8.70 -38.63
C GLY A 259 2.27 9.00 -37.71
N ASP A 260 1.67 7.96 -37.12
CA ASP A 260 0.50 8.02 -36.26
C ASP A 260 0.80 7.73 -34.77
N ARG A 261 2.09 7.66 -34.40
CA ARG A 261 2.56 7.14 -33.11
C ARG A 261 3.47 8.10 -32.38
N VAL A 262 3.40 8.02 -31.05
CA VAL A 262 4.36 8.62 -30.14
C VAL A 262 4.74 7.63 -29.05
N VAL A 263 6.04 7.51 -28.81
CA VAL A 263 6.62 6.69 -27.74
C VAL A 263 7.53 7.52 -26.85
N GLU A 264 7.60 7.14 -25.58
CA GLU A 264 8.56 7.63 -24.59
C GLU A 264 9.61 6.55 -24.32
N ARG A 265 10.89 6.92 -24.25
CA ARG A 265 12.01 6.00 -24.01
C ARG A 265 13.03 6.60 -23.06
N THR A 266 13.42 5.84 -22.04
CA THR A 266 14.57 6.17 -21.21
C THR A 266 15.82 5.51 -21.78
N VAL A 267 16.88 6.29 -21.92
CA VAL A 267 18.17 5.86 -22.47
C VAL A 267 19.25 6.22 -21.47
N HIS A 268 20.14 5.26 -21.19
CA HIS A 268 21.32 5.50 -20.40
C HIS A 268 22.56 5.73 -21.29
N VAL A 269 23.24 6.86 -21.09
CA VAL A 269 24.51 7.21 -21.72
C VAL A 269 25.63 6.93 -20.72
N GLY A 270 26.27 5.76 -20.86
CA GLY A 270 27.27 5.26 -19.90
C GLY A 270 28.70 5.73 -20.13
N GLY A 271 28.98 6.48 -21.19
CA GLY A 271 30.32 6.98 -21.48
C GLY A 271 30.38 7.94 -22.66
N TYR A 272 31.55 8.54 -22.88
CA TYR A 272 31.76 9.59 -23.90
C TYR A 272 32.07 9.06 -25.30
N ASP A 273 32.26 7.75 -25.48
CA ASP A 273 32.43 7.20 -26.81
C ASP A 273 31.13 7.28 -27.62
N PRO A 274 31.18 7.56 -28.93
CA PRO A 274 29.99 7.61 -29.77
C PRO A 274 29.17 6.33 -29.66
N CYS A 275 27.90 6.47 -29.29
CA CYS A 275 27.00 5.35 -29.13
C CYS A 275 25.80 5.47 -30.08
N VAL A 276 25.31 4.31 -30.52
CA VAL A 276 24.14 4.19 -31.39
C VAL A 276 23.01 3.60 -30.57
N ILE A 277 21.90 4.32 -30.46
CA ILE A 277 20.68 3.85 -29.80
C ILE A 277 19.67 3.51 -30.86
N GLN A 278 19.13 2.30 -30.80
CA GLN A 278 18.05 1.88 -31.67
C GLN A 278 16.73 1.98 -30.95
N ILE A 279 15.74 2.58 -31.59
CA ILE A 279 14.37 2.69 -31.08
C ILE A 279 13.44 2.14 -32.17
N ASP A 280 12.67 1.10 -31.88
CA ASP A 280 11.63 0.61 -32.79
C ASP A 280 10.25 1.06 -32.30
N LEU A 281 9.55 1.85 -33.13
CA LEU A 281 8.22 2.38 -32.85
C LEU A 281 7.11 1.30 -32.93
N ALA A 282 7.44 0.09 -33.40
CA ALA A 282 6.53 -1.05 -33.36
C ALA A 282 6.42 -1.68 -31.97
N GLU A 283 7.43 -1.49 -31.11
CA GLU A 283 7.44 -2.06 -29.77
C GLU A 283 6.36 -1.42 -28.87
N PRO A 284 5.62 -2.21 -28.08
CA PRO A 284 4.55 -1.70 -27.22
C PRO A 284 5.08 -0.97 -25.99
N ASP A 285 6.35 -1.19 -25.63
CA ASP A 285 6.97 -0.50 -24.50
C ASP A 285 6.89 1.02 -24.72
N GLY A 286 6.73 1.78 -23.63
CA GLY A 286 6.61 3.25 -23.62
C GLY A 286 5.68 3.90 -24.67
N LEU A 287 4.74 3.17 -25.27
CA LEU A 287 3.79 3.74 -26.23
C LEU A 287 2.85 4.71 -25.51
N ILE A 288 2.84 5.98 -25.96
CA ILE A 288 1.91 6.99 -25.43
C ILE A 288 0.57 6.88 -26.17
N PHE A 289 0.62 6.95 -27.51
CA PHE A 289 -0.55 6.72 -28.36
C PHE A 289 -0.16 6.25 -29.76
N LYS A 290 -1.14 5.68 -30.46
CA LYS A 290 -1.07 5.27 -31.86
C LYS A 290 -2.42 5.55 -32.54
N GLY A 291 -2.44 5.61 -33.86
CA GLY A 291 -3.68 5.75 -34.64
C GLY A 291 -4.09 7.19 -34.95
N CYS A 292 -3.43 8.20 -34.38
CA CYS A 292 -3.83 9.61 -34.52
C CYS A 292 -2.68 10.50 -35.04
N PRO A 293 -2.42 10.52 -36.37
CA PRO A 293 -1.40 11.40 -36.96
C PRO A 293 -1.52 12.89 -36.60
N PRO A 294 -2.74 13.49 -36.54
CA PRO A 294 -2.88 14.92 -36.22
C PRO A 294 -2.40 15.30 -34.81
N ALA A 295 -2.32 14.35 -33.88
CA ALA A 295 -1.85 14.59 -32.52
C ALA A 295 -0.33 14.53 -32.35
N VAL A 296 0.40 13.89 -33.28
CA VAL A 296 1.85 13.64 -33.17
C VAL A 296 2.64 14.94 -33.13
N SER A 297 2.40 15.85 -34.09
CA SER A 297 3.13 17.12 -34.17
C SER A 297 2.86 18.02 -32.95
N PRO A 298 1.61 18.31 -32.56
CA PRO A 298 1.34 19.07 -31.33
C PRO A 298 2.02 18.49 -30.09
N PHE A 299 1.94 17.17 -29.90
CA PHE A 299 2.55 16.49 -28.75
C PHE A 299 4.09 16.63 -28.73
N LEU A 300 4.73 16.52 -29.90
CA LEU A 300 6.17 16.71 -30.04
C LEU A 300 6.60 18.15 -29.73
N HIS A 301 5.77 19.14 -30.03
CA HIS A 301 6.05 20.54 -29.65
C HIS A 301 5.74 20.85 -28.17
N GLY A 302 5.16 19.89 -27.44
CA GLY A 302 4.74 20.07 -26.05
C GLY A 302 3.37 20.72 -25.90
N ASP A 303 2.60 20.89 -27.00
CA ASP A 303 1.22 21.37 -26.95
C ASP A 303 0.27 20.20 -26.65
N LEU A 304 0.14 19.89 -25.36
CA LEU A 304 -0.72 18.81 -24.88
C LEU A 304 -2.21 19.08 -25.16
N GLY A 305 -2.62 20.35 -25.20
CA GLY A 305 -4.01 20.74 -25.44
C GLY A 305 -4.45 20.46 -26.87
N ASP A 306 -3.63 20.85 -27.85
CA ASP A 306 -3.89 20.54 -29.27
C ASP A 306 -3.78 19.05 -29.55
N ALA A 307 -2.83 18.35 -28.92
CA ALA A 307 -2.71 16.90 -29.02
C ALA A 307 -3.94 16.18 -28.48
N ALA A 308 -4.44 16.57 -27.30
CA ALA A 308 -5.64 15.99 -26.70
C ALA A 308 -6.88 16.21 -27.58
N ARG A 309 -7.09 17.44 -28.08
CA ARG A 309 -8.21 17.75 -28.99
C ARG A 309 -8.18 16.93 -30.28
N ALA A 310 -6.98 16.66 -30.81
CA ALA A 310 -6.81 15.80 -31.96
C ALA A 310 -7.19 14.34 -31.64
N LEU A 311 -6.75 13.83 -30.48
CA LEU A 311 -7.07 12.49 -30.01
C LEU A 311 -8.57 12.28 -29.72
N GLU A 312 -9.25 13.25 -29.10
CA GLU A 312 -10.69 13.20 -28.86
C GLU A 312 -11.48 13.09 -30.17
N ARG A 313 -11.13 13.90 -31.18
CA ARG A 313 -11.79 13.88 -32.49
C ARG A 313 -11.67 12.54 -33.20
N ASP A 314 -10.61 11.79 -32.91
CA ASP A 314 -10.30 10.50 -33.52
C ASP A 314 -10.74 9.32 -32.65
N GLY A 315 -11.46 9.59 -31.54
CA GLY A 315 -12.05 8.57 -30.66
C GLY A 315 -11.11 8.01 -29.60
N HIS A 316 -9.94 8.63 -29.39
CA HIS A 316 -8.96 8.24 -28.37
C HIS A 316 -9.19 8.97 -27.03
N GLU A 317 -10.43 8.94 -26.52
CA GLU A 317 -10.88 9.72 -25.36
C GLU A 317 -10.03 9.47 -24.10
N ASN A 318 -9.74 8.20 -23.77
CA ASN A 318 -8.94 7.87 -22.58
C ASN A 318 -7.53 8.50 -22.62
N VAL A 319 -6.88 8.48 -23.79
CA VAL A 319 -5.52 9.03 -23.91
C VAL A 319 -5.57 10.55 -23.90
N ALA A 320 -6.56 11.16 -24.54
CA ALA A 320 -6.77 12.60 -24.47
C ALA A 320 -6.99 13.08 -23.03
N ALA A 321 -7.82 12.38 -22.26
CA ALA A 321 -8.06 12.68 -20.85
C ALA A 321 -6.77 12.60 -20.01
N LEU A 322 -5.90 11.61 -20.25
CA LEU A 322 -4.59 11.54 -19.59
C LEU A 322 -3.68 12.73 -19.95
N LEU A 323 -3.70 13.18 -21.20
CA LEU A 323 -2.91 14.35 -21.62
C LEU A 323 -3.44 15.64 -21.00
N LEU A 324 -4.76 15.81 -20.94
CA LEU A 324 -5.40 16.95 -20.28
C LEU A 324 -5.15 16.94 -18.77
N ALA A 325 -5.18 15.76 -18.13
CA ALA A 325 -4.83 15.63 -16.73
C ALA A 325 -3.43 16.16 -16.44
N ARG A 326 -2.44 15.72 -17.22
CA ARG A 326 -1.05 16.21 -17.12
C ARG A 326 -0.95 17.72 -17.35
N LEU A 327 -1.61 18.23 -18.39
CA LEU A 327 -1.64 19.67 -18.68
C LEU A 327 -2.21 20.47 -17.49
N HIS A 328 -3.30 20.01 -16.89
CA HIS A 328 -3.90 20.65 -15.73
C HIS A 328 -3.00 20.58 -14.50
N GLN A 329 -2.28 19.48 -14.27
CA GLN A 329 -1.27 19.38 -13.20
C GLN A 329 -0.14 20.39 -13.39
N GLU A 330 0.40 20.50 -14.61
CA GLU A 330 1.46 21.47 -14.95
C GLU A 330 0.98 22.93 -14.75
N GLN A 331 -0.32 23.18 -14.91
CA GLN A 331 -0.96 24.48 -14.66
C GLN A 331 -1.38 24.70 -13.19
N GLY A 332 -1.16 23.72 -12.30
CA GLY A 332 -1.60 23.77 -10.90
C GLY A 332 -3.13 23.65 -10.70
N GLN A 333 -3.86 23.21 -11.73
CA GLN A 333 -5.32 23.01 -11.70
C GLN A 333 -5.66 21.58 -11.24
N THR A 334 -5.33 21.26 -9.99
CA THR A 334 -5.42 19.89 -9.44
C THR A 334 -6.82 19.27 -9.53
N GLU A 335 -7.88 20.06 -9.32
CA GLU A 335 -9.27 19.57 -9.39
C GLU A 335 -9.64 19.08 -10.80
N ARG A 336 -9.30 19.88 -11.83
CA ARG A 336 -9.54 19.50 -13.23
C ARG A 336 -8.67 18.33 -13.64
N ALA A 337 -7.43 18.27 -13.14
CA ALA A 337 -6.57 17.12 -13.38
C ALA A 337 -7.18 15.83 -12.82
N ALA A 338 -7.74 15.88 -11.61
CA ALA A 338 -8.42 14.75 -11.00
C ALA A 338 -9.62 14.30 -11.85
N GLU A 339 -10.50 15.23 -12.26
CA GLU A 339 -11.66 14.93 -13.13
C GLU A 339 -11.25 14.22 -14.42
N GLN A 340 -10.16 14.67 -15.06
CA GLN A 340 -9.66 14.02 -16.28
C GLN A 340 -9.09 12.61 -16.00
N LEU A 341 -8.46 12.38 -14.85
CA LEU A 341 -8.02 11.04 -14.44
C LEU A 341 -9.22 10.11 -14.14
N GLU A 342 -10.30 10.64 -13.55
CA GLU A 342 -11.56 9.91 -13.35
C GLU A 342 -12.12 9.46 -14.70
N ASN A 343 -12.20 10.37 -15.68
CA ASN A 343 -12.68 10.07 -17.03
C ASN A 343 -11.80 9.03 -17.75
N ALA A 344 -10.49 9.05 -17.50
CA ALA A 344 -9.55 8.06 -18.03
C ALA A 344 -9.60 6.70 -17.29
N GLY A 345 -10.40 6.56 -16.23
CA GLY A 345 -10.49 5.34 -15.41
C GLY A 345 -9.32 5.14 -14.45
N ARG A 346 -8.47 6.15 -14.24
CA ARG A 346 -7.32 6.11 -13.31
C ARG A 346 -7.77 6.53 -11.91
N LEU A 347 -8.69 5.75 -11.34
CA LEU A 347 -9.41 6.08 -10.11
C LEU A 347 -8.50 6.36 -8.92
N ARG A 348 -7.43 5.58 -8.75
CA ARG A 348 -6.48 5.75 -7.63
C ARG A 348 -5.73 7.08 -7.71
N GLU A 349 -5.15 7.41 -8.86
CA GLU A 349 -4.45 8.69 -9.04
C GLU A 349 -5.40 9.88 -8.93
N ALA A 350 -6.63 9.74 -9.43
CA ALA A 350 -7.66 10.74 -9.21
C ALA A 350 -7.97 10.94 -7.72
N ALA A 351 -8.09 9.85 -6.96
CA ALA A 351 -8.32 9.89 -5.51
C ALA A 351 -7.16 10.57 -4.76
N GLU A 352 -5.90 10.27 -5.12
CA GLU A 352 -4.71 10.90 -4.55
C GLU A 352 -4.70 12.42 -4.80
N LEU A 353 -5.07 12.87 -6.01
CA LEU A 353 -5.19 14.30 -6.30
C LEU A 353 -6.34 14.96 -5.52
N ARG A 354 -7.51 14.30 -5.42
CA ARG A 354 -8.65 14.79 -4.62
C ARG A 354 -8.29 14.91 -3.14
N GLN A 355 -7.57 13.92 -2.60
CA GLN A 355 -7.05 13.94 -1.23
C GLN A 355 -6.09 15.12 -1.01
N SER A 356 -5.21 15.43 -1.97
CA SER A 356 -4.24 16.52 -1.85
C SER A 356 -4.90 17.92 -1.75
N ILE A 357 -6.12 18.07 -2.26
CA ILE A 357 -6.93 19.29 -2.17
C ILE A 357 -7.99 19.23 -1.06
N SER A 358 -7.90 18.24 -0.16
CA SER A 358 -8.84 18.00 0.94
C SER A 358 -10.28 17.72 0.50
N ASP A 359 -10.50 17.29 -0.74
CA ASP A 359 -11.79 16.77 -1.23
C ASP A 359 -11.94 15.30 -0.82
N PHE A 360 -12.01 15.08 0.50
CA PHE A 360 -12.00 13.74 1.09
C PHE A 360 -13.22 12.92 0.71
N ALA A 361 -14.39 13.54 0.55
CA ALA A 361 -15.63 12.84 0.19
C ALA A 361 -15.52 12.21 -1.21
N ARG A 362 -15.01 12.96 -2.20
CA ARG A 362 -14.81 12.41 -3.55
C ARG A 362 -13.65 11.43 -3.59
N ALA A 363 -12.56 11.71 -2.87
CA ALA A 363 -11.43 10.78 -2.75
C ALA A 363 -11.86 9.42 -2.20
N ALA A 364 -12.71 9.40 -1.16
CA ALA A 364 -13.23 8.18 -0.56
C ALA A 364 -14.01 7.32 -1.57
N GLN A 365 -14.94 7.94 -2.31
CA GLN A 365 -15.69 7.26 -3.36
C GLN A 365 -14.77 6.66 -4.42
N LEU A 366 -13.73 7.40 -4.84
CA LEU A 366 -12.80 6.92 -5.86
C LEU A 366 -11.94 5.74 -5.37
N TYR A 367 -11.46 5.79 -4.12
CA TYR A 367 -10.76 4.65 -3.51
C TYR A 367 -11.68 3.42 -3.38
N GLU A 368 -12.95 3.62 -3.01
CA GLU A 368 -13.93 2.54 -2.92
C GLU A 368 -14.18 1.87 -4.28
N HIS A 369 -14.38 2.66 -5.35
CA HIS A 369 -14.52 2.13 -6.71
C HIS A 369 -13.24 1.46 -7.22
N ALA A 370 -12.07 1.88 -6.73
CA ALA A 370 -10.80 1.24 -7.02
C ALA A 370 -10.58 -0.07 -6.23
N GLY A 371 -11.44 -0.40 -5.26
CA GLY A 371 -11.31 -1.56 -4.39
C GLY A 371 -10.35 -1.38 -3.20
N GLU A 372 -9.91 -0.15 -2.94
CA GLU A 372 -8.97 0.21 -1.86
C GLU A 372 -9.76 0.63 -0.61
N LEU A 373 -10.41 -0.36 0.02
CA LEU A 373 -11.40 -0.13 1.10
C LEU A 373 -10.83 0.59 2.33
N ARG A 374 -9.56 0.36 2.68
CA ARG A 374 -8.93 1.00 3.85
C ARG A 374 -8.76 2.50 3.65
N GLN A 375 -8.20 2.89 2.51
CA GLN A 375 -8.03 4.29 2.13
C GLN A 375 -9.40 4.96 1.98
N ALA A 376 -10.40 4.25 1.41
CA ALA A 376 -11.76 4.75 1.37
C ALA A 376 -12.34 5.03 2.77
N ALA A 377 -12.16 4.10 3.73
CA ALA A 377 -12.62 4.27 5.12
C ALA A 377 -11.97 5.49 5.80
N GLU A 378 -10.64 5.62 5.68
CA GLU A 378 -9.89 6.77 6.23
C GLU A 378 -10.34 8.10 5.60
N MET A 379 -10.60 8.11 4.29
CA MET A 379 -11.10 9.32 3.61
C MET A 379 -12.54 9.63 4.00
N TYR A 380 -13.42 8.64 4.19
CA TYR A 380 -14.78 8.86 4.69
C TYR A 380 -14.75 9.42 6.13
N ASP A 381 -13.84 8.94 6.98
CA ASP A 381 -13.64 9.45 8.35
C ASP A 381 -13.12 10.90 8.32
N ALA A 382 -12.15 11.22 7.46
CA ALA A 382 -11.64 12.58 7.26
C ALA A 382 -12.69 13.53 6.65
N ALA A 383 -13.64 13.01 5.87
CA ALA A 383 -14.77 13.75 5.32
C ALA A 383 -15.94 13.92 6.31
N GLU A 384 -15.80 13.44 7.55
CA GLU A 384 -16.87 13.38 8.56
C GLU A 384 -18.12 12.62 8.09
N SER A 385 -17.98 11.74 7.09
CA SER A 385 -19.02 10.85 6.59
C SER A 385 -19.01 9.56 7.42
N TRP A 386 -19.29 9.71 8.72
CA TRP A 386 -19.15 8.63 9.70
C TRP A 386 -19.94 7.35 9.38
N PRO A 387 -21.17 7.38 8.82
CA PRO A 387 -21.89 6.17 8.46
C PRO A 387 -21.18 5.35 7.37
N GLU A 388 -20.64 6.01 6.34
CA GLU A 388 -19.87 5.40 5.27
C GLU A 388 -18.55 4.85 5.80
N ALA A 389 -17.84 5.63 6.63
CA ALA A 389 -16.61 5.22 7.28
C ALA A 389 -16.82 3.97 8.15
N ALA A 390 -17.88 3.96 8.97
CA ALA A 390 -18.22 2.84 9.83
C ALA A 390 -18.47 1.56 9.03
N ARG A 391 -19.22 1.64 7.93
CA ARG A 391 -19.46 0.48 7.03
C ARG A 391 -18.19 -0.01 6.38
N ALA A 392 -17.30 0.90 5.97
CA ALA A 392 -16.03 0.54 5.36
C ALA A 392 -15.07 -0.13 6.37
N PHE A 393 -14.95 0.40 7.59
CA PHE A 393 -14.18 -0.24 8.67
C PHE A 393 -14.79 -1.57 9.11
N TRP A 394 -16.11 -1.68 9.14
CA TRP A 394 -16.81 -2.95 9.40
C TRP A 394 -16.46 -4.01 8.36
N ALA A 395 -16.45 -3.66 7.08
CA ALA A 395 -16.07 -4.58 6.00
C ALA A 395 -14.59 -5.02 6.07
N LEU A 396 -13.74 -4.24 6.73
CA LEU A 396 -12.33 -4.54 7.00
C LEU A 396 -12.11 -5.31 8.31
N GLU A 397 -13.18 -5.64 9.04
CA GLU A 397 -13.14 -6.26 10.37
C GLU A 397 -12.40 -5.41 11.43
N ASP A 398 -12.31 -4.10 11.20
CA ASP A 398 -11.76 -3.13 12.14
C ASP A 398 -12.87 -2.61 13.06
N TRP A 399 -13.30 -3.47 13.99
CA TRP A 399 -14.47 -3.24 14.84
C TRP A 399 -14.32 -2.01 15.74
N ALA A 400 -13.09 -1.69 16.17
CA ALA A 400 -12.81 -0.57 17.06
C ALA A 400 -13.05 0.77 16.35
N GLU A 401 -12.50 0.94 15.15
CA GLU A 401 -12.74 2.15 14.35
C GLU A 401 -14.19 2.21 13.86
N ALA A 402 -14.78 1.07 13.47
CA ALA A 402 -16.20 1.01 13.13
C ALA A 402 -17.10 1.47 14.29
N ALA A 403 -16.85 0.99 15.52
CA ALA A 403 -17.58 1.40 16.71
C ALA A 403 -17.45 2.92 16.96
N ARG A 404 -16.22 3.46 16.88
CA ARG A 404 -15.98 4.92 17.00
C ARG A 404 -16.79 5.71 15.97
N CYS A 405 -16.80 5.26 14.71
CA CYS A 405 -17.54 5.93 13.65
C CYS A 405 -19.06 5.81 13.84
N PHE A 406 -19.59 4.64 14.24
CA PHE A 406 -21.01 4.48 14.57
C PHE A 406 -21.46 5.35 15.75
N GLU A 407 -20.62 5.47 16.77
CA GLU A 407 -20.87 6.35 17.93
C GLU A 407 -20.97 7.82 17.49
N ARG A 408 -20.05 8.31 16.64
CA ARG A 408 -20.10 9.66 16.07
C ARG A 408 -21.29 9.88 15.12
N ALA A 409 -21.71 8.83 14.41
CA ALA A 409 -22.88 8.86 13.55
C ALA A 409 -24.20 8.87 14.34
N GLY A 410 -24.17 8.52 15.63
CA GLY A 410 -25.39 8.29 16.44
C GLY A 410 -26.13 7.01 16.06
N ASP A 411 -25.48 6.08 15.34
CA ASP A 411 -26.04 4.79 14.95
C ASP A 411 -25.84 3.78 16.09
N GLY A 412 -26.82 3.72 16.99
CA GLY A 412 -26.77 2.83 18.15
C GLY A 412 -26.76 1.35 17.79
N ASP A 413 -27.44 0.94 16.72
CA ASP A 413 -27.55 -0.49 16.37
C ASP A 413 -26.25 -0.99 15.75
N GLY A 414 -25.63 -0.16 14.89
CA GLY A 414 -24.29 -0.39 14.36
C GLY A 414 -23.23 -0.40 15.46
N LEU A 415 -23.30 0.55 16.41
CA LEU A 415 -22.39 0.60 17.55
C LEU A 415 -22.47 -0.66 18.43
N ILE A 416 -23.68 -1.09 18.80
CA ILE A 416 -23.86 -2.32 19.60
C ILE A 416 -23.33 -3.53 18.81
N GLY A 417 -23.57 -3.59 17.49
CA GLY A 417 -23.00 -4.64 16.64
C GLY A 417 -21.48 -4.66 16.61
N ALA A 418 -20.85 -3.49 16.58
CA ALA A 418 -19.39 -3.37 16.51
C ALA A 418 -18.74 -3.75 17.84
N LEU A 419 -19.32 -3.30 18.96
CA LEU A 419 -18.90 -3.69 20.30
C LEU A 419 -19.08 -5.20 20.55
N GLU A 420 -20.18 -5.78 20.04
CA GLU A 420 -20.42 -7.24 20.08
C GLU A 420 -19.33 -8.00 19.31
N ALA A 421 -18.97 -7.55 18.10
CA ALA A 421 -17.89 -8.15 17.30
C ALA A 421 -16.49 -7.97 17.92
N GLN A 422 -16.26 -6.86 18.61
CA GLN A 422 -15.02 -6.58 19.34
C GLN A 422 -14.89 -7.41 20.64
N GLY A 423 -16.01 -7.93 21.18
CA GLY A 423 -16.06 -8.64 22.45
C GLY A 423 -16.32 -7.76 23.68
N GLU A 424 -16.67 -6.48 23.51
CA GLU A 424 -17.08 -5.58 24.60
C GLU A 424 -18.55 -5.82 25.01
N LEU A 425 -18.85 -7.04 25.44
CA LEU A 425 -20.22 -7.55 25.65
C LEU A 425 -21.02 -6.73 26.67
N PHE A 426 -20.42 -6.35 27.81
CA PHE A 426 -21.11 -5.57 28.83
C PHE A 426 -21.49 -4.18 28.33
N ARG A 427 -20.58 -3.48 27.65
CA ARG A 427 -20.84 -2.14 27.09
C ARG A 427 -21.92 -2.21 26.00
N ALA A 428 -21.86 -3.21 25.14
CA ALA A 428 -22.88 -3.47 24.13
C ALA A 428 -24.26 -3.73 24.78
N ALA A 429 -24.29 -4.51 25.87
CA ALA A 429 -25.51 -4.82 26.59
C ALA A 429 -26.11 -3.61 27.31
N ALA A 430 -25.27 -2.79 27.96
CA ALA A 430 -25.70 -1.58 28.64
C ALA A 430 -26.37 -0.61 27.64
N LEU A 431 -25.75 -0.40 26.47
CA LEU A 431 -26.32 0.40 25.39
C LEU A 431 -27.62 -0.19 24.84
N ALA A 432 -27.72 -1.51 24.68
CA ALA A 432 -28.96 -2.17 24.27
C ALA A 432 -30.07 -1.96 25.31
N SER A 433 -29.74 -2.04 26.60
CA SER A 433 -30.67 -1.81 27.71
C SER A 433 -31.17 -0.36 27.77
N GLU A 434 -30.29 0.62 27.57
CA GLU A 434 -30.66 2.05 27.50
C GLU A 434 -31.64 2.34 26.35
N ARG A 435 -31.58 1.54 25.29
CA ARG A 435 -32.44 1.64 24.11
C ARG A 435 -33.69 0.76 24.18
N ASP A 436 -33.97 0.15 25.33
CA ASP A 436 -35.10 -0.77 25.56
C ASP A 436 -35.07 -2.03 24.67
N ASP A 437 -33.91 -2.39 24.10
CA ASP A 437 -33.70 -3.66 23.39
C ASP A 437 -33.33 -4.77 24.39
N ARG A 438 -34.33 -5.16 25.18
CA ARG A 438 -34.16 -6.10 26.31
C ARG A 438 -33.68 -7.47 25.87
N ALA A 439 -34.22 -7.98 24.77
CA ALA A 439 -33.85 -9.30 24.26
C ALA A 439 -32.36 -9.37 23.90
N ARG A 440 -31.84 -8.30 23.28
CA ARG A 440 -30.42 -8.18 22.96
C ARG A 440 -29.57 -7.94 24.20
N ALA A 441 -30.02 -7.10 25.13
CA ALA A 441 -29.33 -6.85 26.40
C ALA A 441 -29.17 -8.14 27.22
N ILE A 442 -30.25 -8.91 27.43
CA ILE A 442 -30.22 -10.20 28.16
C ILE A 442 -29.24 -11.16 27.49
N ARG A 443 -29.30 -11.31 26.16
CA ARG A 443 -28.41 -12.20 25.39
C ARG A 443 -26.94 -11.84 25.61
N LEU A 444 -26.60 -10.55 25.55
CA LEU A 444 -25.23 -10.06 25.68
C LEU A 444 -24.72 -10.18 27.12
N LEU A 445 -25.54 -9.83 28.12
CA LEU A 445 -25.16 -9.96 29.53
C LEU A 445 -24.93 -11.42 29.95
N GLN A 446 -25.69 -12.36 29.40
CA GLN A 446 -25.50 -13.79 29.66
C GLN A 446 -24.17 -14.34 29.15
N GLN A 447 -23.53 -13.67 28.19
CA GLN A 447 -22.23 -14.04 27.65
C GLN A 447 -21.07 -13.44 28.46
N VAL A 448 -21.35 -12.51 29.38
CA VAL A 448 -20.34 -11.97 30.30
C VAL A 448 -19.93 -13.07 31.28
N GLY A 449 -18.68 -13.50 31.19
CA GLY A 449 -18.15 -14.60 31.99
C GLY A 449 -17.98 -14.22 33.47
N PRO A 450 -17.96 -15.20 34.39
CA PRO A 450 -17.85 -14.96 35.84
C PRO A 450 -16.50 -14.38 36.29
N GLN A 451 -15.48 -14.42 35.43
CA GLN A 451 -14.16 -13.81 35.67
C GLN A 451 -14.05 -12.39 35.11
N ASP A 452 -15.07 -11.91 34.41
CA ASP A 452 -15.10 -10.55 33.88
C ASP A 452 -15.26 -9.54 35.04
N PRO A 453 -14.48 -8.44 35.08
CA PRO A 453 -14.64 -7.40 36.10
C PRO A 453 -16.06 -6.82 36.19
N GLU A 454 -16.81 -6.81 35.09
CA GLU A 454 -18.17 -6.30 35.03
C GLU A 454 -19.22 -7.41 35.31
N SER A 455 -18.82 -8.65 35.63
CA SER A 455 -19.74 -9.77 35.87
C SER A 455 -20.76 -9.49 36.99
N GLY A 456 -20.35 -8.78 38.04
CA GLY A 456 -21.26 -8.36 39.11
C GLY A 456 -22.36 -7.45 38.56
N ARG A 457 -21.96 -6.36 37.90
CA ARG A 457 -22.89 -5.42 37.25
C ARG A 457 -23.75 -6.06 36.17
N ALA A 458 -23.21 -7.02 35.43
CA ALA A 458 -23.97 -7.77 34.45
C ALA A 458 -25.08 -8.61 35.09
N SER A 459 -24.80 -9.23 36.24
CA SER A 459 -25.79 -9.99 37.02
C SER A 459 -26.90 -9.07 37.57
N GLU A 460 -26.54 -7.85 37.99
CA GLU A 460 -27.51 -6.84 38.44
C GLU A 460 -28.45 -6.40 37.33
N LEU A 461 -27.91 -6.07 36.14
CA LEU A 461 -28.73 -5.72 34.97
C LEU A 461 -29.60 -6.90 34.49
N LEU A 462 -29.10 -8.14 34.56
CA LEU A 462 -29.89 -9.34 34.26
C LEU A 462 -31.03 -9.55 35.26
N ALA A 463 -30.79 -9.31 36.56
CA ALA A 463 -31.83 -9.40 37.56
C ALA A 463 -32.97 -8.43 37.26
N MET A 464 -32.64 -7.18 36.95
CA MET A 464 -33.64 -6.16 36.57
C MET A 464 -34.41 -6.56 35.30
N ALA A 465 -33.73 -7.12 34.31
CA ALA A 465 -34.37 -7.55 33.06
C ALA A 465 -35.33 -8.74 33.29
N PHE A 466 -34.94 -9.75 34.07
CA PHE A 466 -35.80 -10.89 34.39
C PHE A 466 -36.98 -10.51 35.28
N GLU A 467 -36.78 -9.60 36.23
CA GLU A 467 -37.84 -9.08 37.09
C GLU A 467 -38.93 -8.38 36.26
N GLN A 468 -38.54 -7.56 35.28
CA GLN A 468 -39.48 -6.91 34.37
C GLN A 468 -40.25 -7.89 33.46
N GLU A 469 -39.67 -9.05 33.15
CA GLU A 469 -40.33 -10.12 32.39
C GLU A 469 -41.19 -11.05 33.28
N GLY A 470 -41.17 -10.86 34.60
CA GLY A 470 -41.89 -11.69 35.56
C GLY A 470 -41.20 -13.03 35.87
N HIS A 471 -39.94 -13.19 35.48
CA HIS A 471 -39.10 -14.35 35.78
C HIS A 471 -38.40 -14.19 37.12
N LEU A 472 -39.19 -14.13 38.19
CA LEU A 472 -38.73 -13.79 39.55
C LEU A 472 -37.65 -14.75 40.09
N ASP A 473 -37.74 -16.05 39.79
CA ASP A 473 -36.74 -17.06 40.18
C ASP A 473 -35.37 -16.78 39.54
N LEU A 474 -35.37 -16.39 38.25
CA LEU A 474 -34.15 -16.07 37.52
C LEU A 474 -33.56 -14.74 38.02
N ALA A 475 -34.42 -13.76 38.33
CA ALA A 475 -34.00 -12.50 38.92
C ALA A 475 -33.33 -12.70 40.29
N ALA A 476 -33.93 -13.51 41.16
CA ALA A 476 -33.37 -13.87 42.47
C ALA A 476 -31.99 -14.55 42.33
N ASN A 477 -31.85 -15.53 41.45
CA ASN A 477 -30.56 -16.21 41.22
C ASN A 477 -29.47 -15.25 40.74
N GLN A 478 -29.79 -14.24 39.91
CA GLN A 478 -28.80 -13.27 39.46
C GLN A 478 -28.41 -12.27 40.57
N LEU A 479 -29.33 -11.90 41.46
CA LEU A 479 -28.99 -11.11 42.65
C LEU A 479 -28.11 -11.88 43.63
N GLU A 480 -28.34 -13.18 43.82
CA GLU A 480 -27.44 -14.03 44.61
C GLU A 480 -26.01 -13.99 44.04
N ARG A 481 -25.87 -14.15 42.71
CA ARG A 481 -24.57 -14.02 42.03
C ARG A 481 -23.97 -12.62 42.19
N ARG A 482 -24.79 -11.56 42.14
CA ARG A 482 -24.32 -10.19 42.41
C ARG A 482 -23.74 -10.08 43.83
N LEU A 483 -24.42 -10.62 44.83
CA LEU A 483 -23.96 -10.63 46.22
C LEU A 483 -22.65 -11.42 46.39
N GLU A 484 -22.48 -12.53 45.67
CA GLU A 484 -21.23 -13.31 45.66
C GLU A 484 -20.03 -12.55 45.05
N THR A 485 -20.29 -11.61 44.13
CA THR A 485 -19.24 -10.80 43.48
C THR A 485 -18.81 -9.56 44.26
N LEU A 486 -19.44 -9.25 45.40
CA LEU A 486 -19.03 -8.14 46.26
C LEU A 486 -17.62 -8.37 46.84
N ALA A 487 -16.89 -7.29 47.13
CA ALA A 487 -15.55 -7.42 47.69
C ALA A 487 -15.59 -8.09 49.08
N PRO A 488 -14.53 -8.79 49.52
CA PRO A 488 -14.53 -9.43 50.83
C PRO A 488 -14.80 -8.44 51.97
N GLY A 489 -15.92 -8.62 52.68
CA GLY A 489 -16.38 -7.74 53.76
C GLY A 489 -17.30 -6.60 53.31
N GLU A 490 -17.56 -6.47 52.01
CA GLU A 490 -18.59 -5.60 51.44
C GLU A 490 -19.93 -6.34 51.47
N THR A 491 -20.95 -5.68 52.02
CA THR A 491 -22.31 -6.21 52.12
C THR A 491 -23.28 -5.18 51.61
N SER A 492 -24.32 -5.59 50.89
CA SER A 492 -25.41 -4.70 50.47
C SER A 492 -26.73 -5.16 51.09
N PRO A 493 -27.13 -4.56 52.21
CA PRO A 493 -28.44 -4.78 52.83
C PRO A 493 -29.60 -4.54 51.86
N GLU A 494 -29.47 -3.60 50.93
CA GLU A 494 -30.47 -3.29 49.91
C GLU A 494 -30.68 -4.44 48.93
N LEU A 495 -29.59 -5.01 48.41
CA LEU A 495 -29.67 -6.15 47.48
C LEU A 495 -30.17 -7.42 48.18
N GLU A 496 -29.76 -7.65 49.44
CA GLU A 496 -30.26 -8.78 50.24
C GLU A 496 -31.75 -8.66 50.55
N PHE A 497 -32.22 -7.45 50.84
CA PHE A 497 -33.64 -7.20 51.06
C PHE A 497 -34.44 -7.38 49.76
N HIS A 498 -33.95 -6.85 48.63
CA HIS A 498 -34.58 -7.02 47.32
C HIS A 498 -34.63 -8.50 46.89
N LEU A 499 -33.56 -9.25 47.14
CA LEU A 499 -33.51 -10.70 46.94
C LEU A 499 -34.61 -11.41 47.76
N ALA A 500 -34.81 -11.02 49.01
CA ALA A 500 -35.86 -11.60 49.84
C ALA A 500 -37.27 -11.29 49.34
N GLU A 501 -37.49 -10.10 48.74
CA GLU A 501 -38.76 -9.75 48.11
C GLU A 501 -39.04 -10.64 46.88
N LEU A 502 -38.06 -10.80 45.99
CA LEU A 502 -38.17 -11.69 44.84
C LEU A 502 -38.39 -13.16 45.22
N LEU A 503 -37.71 -13.64 46.28
CA LEU A 503 -37.90 -14.99 46.82
C LEU A 503 -39.28 -15.19 47.47
N GLU A 504 -39.86 -14.14 48.06
CA GLU A 504 -41.23 -14.21 48.58
C GLU A 504 -42.26 -14.26 47.45
N GLU A 505 -42.07 -13.44 46.41
CA GLU A 505 -43.00 -13.34 45.28
C GLU A 505 -42.95 -14.57 44.37
N SER A 506 -41.79 -15.22 44.23
CA SER A 506 -41.64 -16.53 43.58
C SER A 506 -42.23 -17.70 44.36
N GLY A 507 -42.55 -17.51 45.65
CA GLY A 507 -43.11 -18.54 46.52
C GLY A 507 -42.08 -19.34 47.31
N GLU A 508 -40.78 -19.01 47.21
CA GLU A 508 -39.69 -19.59 47.99
C GLU A 508 -39.59 -19.01 49.41
N MET A 509 -40.72 -19.01 50.13
CA MET A 509 -40.90 -18.33 51.43
C MET A 509 -39.88 -18.74 52.51
N THR A 510 -39.41 -19.98 52.48
CA THR A 510 -38.41 -20.48 53.44
C THR A 510 -37.03 -19.87 53.20
N ARG A 511 -36.62 -19.71 51.94
CA ARG A 511 -35.34 -19.05 51.58
C ARG A 511 -35.41 -17.55 51.84
N ALA A 512 -36.52 -16.90 51.49
CA ALA A 512 -36.75 -15.49 51.81
C ALA A 512 -36.62 -15.21 53.32
N LEU A 513 -37.15 -16.12 54.14
CA LEU A 513 -37.06 -16.04 55.60
C LEU A 513 -35.61 -16.19 56.11
N ASP A 514 -34.80 -17.05 55.49
CA ASP A 514 -33.39 -17.28 55.86
C ASP A 514 -32.50 -16.07 55.51
N VAL A 515 -32.69 -15.49 54.32
CA VAL A 515 -32.01 -14.27 53.88
C VAL A 515 -32.34 -13.10 54.82
N LEU A 516 -33.61 -12.88 55.15
CA LEU A 516 -34.02 -11.81 56.07
C LEU A 516 -33.52 -12.04 57.50
N GLN A 517 -33.45 -13.29 57.98
CA GLN A 517 -32.89 -13.60 59.30
C GLN A 517 -31.40 -13.28 59.36
N THR A 518 -30.65 -13.68 58.33
CA THR A 518 -29.23 -13.37 58.18
C THR A 518 -29.00 -11.85 58.15
N LEU A 519 -29.82 -11.13 57.38
CA LEU A 519 -29.79 -9.66 57.33
C LEU A 519 -30.10 -9.04 58.70
N ARG A 520 -31.12 -9.52 59.42
CA ARG A 520 -31.49 -9.00 60.75
C ARG A 520 -30.41 -9.24 61.80
N ASP A 521 -29.76 -10.40 61.76
CA ASP A 521 -28.72 -10.76 62.70
C ASP A 521 -27.46 -9.90 62.49
N ARG A 522 -27.18 -9.49 61.24
CA ARG A 522 -26.10 -8.56 60.90
C ARG A 522 -26.48 -7.10 61.15
N GLU A 523 -27.67 -6.69 60.74
CA GLU A 523 -28.16 -5.30 60.78
C GLU A 523 -29.56 -5.20 61.42
N PRO A 524 -29.65 -5.18 62.75
CA PRO A 524 -30.92 -5.18 63.48
C PRO A 524 -31.80 -3.95 63.24
N THR A 525 -31.20 -2.85 62.77
CA THR A 525 -31.88 -1.57 62.50
C THR A 525 -32.35 -1.42 61.05
N TYR A 526 -32.11 -2.39 60.18
CA TYR A 526 -32.53 -2.29 58.78
C TYR A 526 -34.07 -2.22 58.68
N PRO A 527 -34.64 -1.27 57.90
CA PRO A 527 -36.08 -1.01 57.90
C PRO A 527 -36.92 -2.25 57.59
N HIS A 528 -38.04 -2.42 58.30
CA HIS A 528 -39.09 -3.41 58.01
C HIS A 528 -38.71 -4.91 58.03
N VAL A 529 -37.44 -5.27 58.22
CA VAL A 529 -36.98 -6.69 58.27
C VAL A 529 -37.69 -7.48 59.36
N GLY A 530 -37.77 -6.93 60.58
CA GLY A 530 -38.43 -7.58 61.71
C GLY A 530 -39.91 -7.88 61.45
N SER A 531 -40.66 -6.90 60.94
CA SER A 531 -42.07 -7.06 60.58
C SER A 531 -42.29 -8.05 59.43
N ARG A 532 -41.38 -8.11 58.45
CA ARG A 532 -41.49 -9.01 57.31
C ARG A 532 -41.19 -10.47 57.70
N ILE A 533 -40.20 -10.70 58.56
CA ILE A 533 -39.93 -12.02 59.15
C ILE A 533 -41.15 -12.57 59.90
N GLU A 534 -41.82 -11.73 60.70
CA GLU A 534 -43.03 -12.13 61.41
C GLU A 534 -44.19 -12.46 60.46
N ALA A 535 -44.37 -11.66 59.40
CA ALA A 535 -45.38 -11.90 58.38
C ALA A 535 -45.16 -13.22 57.62
N LEU A 536 -43.92 -13.51 57.22
CA LEU A 536 -43.53 -14.76 56.56
C LEU A 536 -43.74 -15.97 57.48
N ARG A 537 -43.32 -15.89 58.76
CA ARG A 537 -43.57 -16.97 59.74
C ARG A 537 -45.05 -17.26 59.91
N LYS A 538 -45.89 -16.22 59.95
CA LYS A 538 -47.35 -16.38 60.05
C LYS A 538 -47.94 -17.06 58.81
N LYS A 539 -47.44 -16.76 57.60
CA LYS A 539 -47.82 -17.46 56.35
C LYS A 539 -47.39 -18.94 56.37
N LEU A 540 -46.19 -19.23 56.87
CA LEU A 540 -45.64 -20.60 57.00
C LEU A 540 -46.29 -21.44 58.12
N SER A 541 -46.89 -20.81 59.13
CA SER A 541 -47.47 -21.48 60.31
C SER A 541 -49.00 -21.69 60.24
N GLY A 542 -49.64 -21.39 59.10
CA GLY A 542 -51.09 -21.60 58.90
C GLY A 542 -51.45 -23.09 58.81
N PRO A 543 -52.66 -23.53 59.24
CA PRO A 543 -53.02 -24.94 59.28
C PRO A 543 -53.17 -25.54 57.87
N THR A 544 -52.41 -26.58 57.60
CA THR A 544 -52.63 -27.52 56.48
C THR A 544 -53.98 -28.22 56.68
N THR A 545 -54.93 -27.98 55.77
CA THR A 545 -56.21 -28.68 55.77
C THR A 545 -56.15 -29.78 54.70
N ASP A 546 -55.95 -31.02 55.15
CA ASP A 546 -56.17 -32.23 54.36
C ASP A 546 -57.60 -32.71 54.63
N THR A 547 -58.55 -32.27 53.80
CA THR A 547 -59.84 -32.94 53.53
C THR A 547 -60.43 -32.31 52.28
N ALA A 548 -60.67 -33.13 51.25
CA ALA A 548 -61.57 -32.76 50.16
C ALA A 548 -62.96 -32.42 50.70
N PRO A 549 -63.65 -31.46 50.06
CA PRO A 549 -65.00 -31.76 49.62
C PRO A 549 -65.23 -31.39 48.15
N ALA A 550 -66.14 -32.14 47.55
CA ALA A 550 -66.66 -31.97 46.21
C ALA A 550 -67.29 -30.57 46.00
N PHE A 551 -67.01 -29.97 44.84
CA PHE A 551 -67.86 -28.94 44.24
C PHE A 551 -68.17 -29.34 42.79
N ALA A 552 -69.46 -29.48 42.50
CA ALA A 552 -70.01 -29.60 41.15
C ALA A 552 -69.71 -28.32 40.35
N PRO A 553 -69.59 -28.39 39.01
CA PRO A 553 -69.07 -27.27 38.22
C PRO A 553 -70.07 -26.10 38.17
N PRO A 554 -69.63 -24.84 38.23
CA PRO A 554 -70.37 -23.78 37.57
C PRO A 554 -70.26 -23.98 36.06
N ALA A 555 -71.39 -23.88 35.38
CA ALA A 555 -71.44 -23.98 33.93
C ALA A 555 -70.51 -22.95 33.27
N GLY A 556 -69.61 -23.43 32.41
CA GLY A 556 -68.96 -22.62 31.38
C GLY A 556 -67.67 -21.90 31.79
N ALA A 557 -66.59 -22.64 31.99
CA ALA A 557 -65.23 -22.28 31.55
C ALA A 557 -64.28 -23.45 31.87
N THR A 558 -63.90 -24.22 30.84
CA THR A 558 -62.93 -25.31 30.96
C THR A 558 -61.53 -24.76 31.26
N ALA A 559 -61.11 -24.82 32.53
CA ALA A 559 -59.71 -24.73 32.91
C ALA A 559 -59.01 -26.05 32.55
N PHE A 560 -58.06 -26.00 31.62
CA PHE A 560 -57.15 -27.11 31.38
C PHE A 560 -56.25 -27.26 32.62
N VAL A 561 -56.47 -28.32 33.39
CA VAL A 561 -55.44 -28.86 34.29
C VAL A 561 -54.26 -29.25 33.40
N ALA A 562 -53.09 -28.65 33.61
CA ALA A 562 -51.88 -28.94 32.85
C ALA A 562 -51.44 -30.40 33.11
N GLN A 563 -51.98 -31.33 32.32
CA GLN A 563 -51.45 -32.68 32.21
C GLN A 563 -50.17 -32.64 31.39
N GLN A 564 -49.16 -33.41 31.83
CA GLN A 564 -47.91 -33.59 31.10
C GLN A 564 -48.20 -34.01 29.65
N ARG A 565 -47.74 -33.20 28.68
CA ARG A 565 -48.15 -33.33 27.26
C ARG A 565 -47.60 -34.59 26.61
N TYR A 566 -46.37 -34.97 26.98
CA TYR A 566 -45.66 -36.09 26.38
C TYR A 566 -45.51 -37.23 27.38
N GLU A 567 -46.05 -38.39 27.02
CA GLU A 567 -45.84 -39.63 27.76
C GLU A 567 -44.67 -40.41 27.14
N ILE A 568 -43.54 -40.45 27.84
CA ILE A 568 -42.34 -41.18 27.41
C ILE A 568 -42.63 -42.69 27.48
N ILE A 569 -42.40 -43.40 26.37
CA ILE A 569 -42.59 -44.85 26.24
C ILE A 569 -41.25 -45.57 26.41
N GLU A 570 -40.24 -45.16 25.63
CA GLU A 570 -38.90 -45.78 25.64
C GLU A 570 -37.84 -44.80 25.12
N GLU A 571 -36.58 -44.96 25.54
CA GLU A 571 -35.42 -44.27 24.95
C GLU A 571 -35.02 -44.99 23.66
N ILE A 572 -34.96 -44.27 22.54
CA ILE A 572 -34.64 -44.82 21.21
C ILE A 572 -33.27 -44.39 20.68
N GLY A 573 -32.61 -43.43 21.33
CA GLY A 573 -31.26 -43.01 20.97
C GLY A 573 -30.62 -42.06 21.99
N ARG A 574 -29.30 -42.13 22.10
CA ARG A 574 -28.46 -41.27 22.96
C ARG A 574 -27.18 -40.90 22.22
N GLY A 575 -26.83 -39.62 22.17
CA GLY A 575 -25.61 -39.13 21.53
C GLY A 575 -25.19 -37.73 21.99
N GLY A 576 -24.14 -37.17 21.39
CA GLY A 576 -23.57 -35.86 21.78
C GLY A 576 -24.52 -34.68 21.61
N MET A 577 -25.61 -34.84 20.85
CA MET A 577 -26.64 -33.82 20.62
C MET A 577 -27.94 -34.08 21.41
N GLY A 578 -27.95 -35.04 22.35
CA GLY A 578 -29.06 -35.24 23.29
C GLY A 578 -29.64 -36.66 23.34
N LEU A 579 -30.79 -36.77 24.02
CA LEU A 579 -31.55 -38.00 24.22
C LEU A 579 -32.78 -37.99 23.35
N VAL A 580 -33.06 -39.08 22.64
CA VAL A 580 -34.25 -39.23 21.81
C VAL A 580 -35.14 -40.31 22.43
N TYR A 581 -36.38 -39.93 22.73
CA TYR A 581 -37.40 -40.82 23.28
C TYR A 581 -38.49 -41.08 22.24
N LYS A 582 -39.06 -42.28 22.25
CA LYS A 582 -40.38 -42.50 21.69
C LYS A 582 -41.40 -42.09 22.73
N ALA A 583 -42.30 -41.20 22.35
CA ALA A 583 -43.31 -40.66 23.25
C ALA A 583 -44.69 -40.64 22.59
N ARG A 584 -45.74 -40.63 23.40
CA ARG A 584 -47.12 -40.36 22.96
C ARG A 584 -47.44 -38.90 23.24
N ASP A 585 -47.72 -38.12 22.20
CA ASP A 585 -48.29 -36.78 22.34
C ASP A 585 -49.76 -36.94 22.75
N ARG A 586 -50.08 -36.65 24.01
CA ARG A 586 -51.43 -36.81 24.58
C ARG A 586 -52.43 -35.79 24.04
N ARG A 587 -51.96 -34.65 23.54
CA ARG A 587 -52.81 -33.60 22.96
C ARG A 587 -53.32 -34.02 21.58
N LEU A 588 -52.43 -34.58 20.75
CA LEU A 588 -52.74 -34.98 19.37
C LEU A 588 -53.02 -36.48 19.20
N GLY A 589 -52.80 -37.29 20.24
CA GLY A 589 -53.09 -38.72 20.25
C GLY A 589 -52.16 -39.56 19.35
N ARG A 590 -50.94 -39.11 19.08
CA ARG A 590 -50.00 -39.76 18.15
C ARG A 590 -48.67 -40.16 18.80
N ILE A 591 -48.02 -41.15 18.23
CA ILE A 591 -46.65 -41.55 18.61
C ILE A 591 -45.65 -40.68 17.86
N ILE A 592 -44.66 -40.15 18.57
CA ILE A 592 -43.64 -39.23 18.07
C ILE A 592 -42.24 -39.64 18.56
N ALA A 593 -41.21 -39.13 17.88
CA ALA A 593 -39.88 -39.04 18.45
C ALA A 593 -39.72 -37.68 19.16
N LEU A 594 -39.20 -37.69 20.39
CA LEU A 594 -39.02 -36.54 21.26
C LEU A 594 -37.53 -36.40 21.58
N LYS A 595 -36.85 -35.45 20.94
CA LYS A 595 -35.44 -35.16 21.16
C LYS A 595 -35.30 -34.12 22.27
N ARG A 596 -34.68 -34.50 23.38
CA ARG A 596 -34.38 -33.65 24.53
C ARG A 596 -32.99 -33.06 24.39
N MET A 597 -32.88 -31.76 24.60
CA MET A 597 -31.60 -31.04 24.66
C MET A 597 -30.71 -31.62 25.78
N PRO A 598 -29.38 -31.76 25.56
CA PRO A 598 -28.44 -32.17 26.60
C PRO A 598 -28.52 -31.26 27.84
N GLU A 599 -28.45 -31.86 29.04
CA GLU A 599 -28.54 -31.12 30.31
C GLU A 599 -27.43 -30.08 30.47
N ASN A 600 -26.22 -30.37 29.99
CA ASN A 600 -25.07 -29.46 30.02
C ASN A 600 -25.21 -28.25 29.09
N LEU A 601 -26.18 -28.24 28.17
CA LEU A 601 -26.45 -27.12 27.28
C LEU A 601 -27.78 -26.41 27.62
N ARG A 602 -28.54 -26.93 28.59
CA ARG A 602 -29.84 -26.40 29.02
C ARG A 602 -29.76 -24.95 29.47
N ASP A 603 -28.72 -24.62 30.22
CA ASP A 603 -28.53 -23.28 30.80
C ASP A 603 -27.61 -22.40 29.94
N HIS A 604 -27.26 -22.84 28.72
CA HIS A 604 -26.45 -22.08 27.77
C HIS A 604 -27.37 -21.34 26.78
N PRO A 605 -27.59 -20.03 26.94
CA PRO A 605 -28.67 -19.32 26.24
C PRO A 605 -28.49 -19.31 24.73
N THR A 606 -27.25 -19.18 24.25
CA THR A 606 -26.91 -19.30 22.82
C THR A 606 -27.25 -20.69 22.26
N ALA A 607 -26.98 -21.75 23.01
CA ALA A 607 -27.29 -23.11 22.59
C ALA A 607 -28.80 -23.34 22.53
N VAL A 608 -29.56 -22.79 23.48
CA VAL A 608 -31.03 -22.85 23.51
C VAL A 608 -31.64 -22.05 22.35
N GLN A 609 -31.18 -20.83 22.11
CA GLN A 609 -31.66 -19.99 21.00
C GLN A 609 -31.39 -20.65 19.64
N LEU A 610 -30.19 -21.19 19.45
CA LEU A 610 -29.85 -21.92 18.23
C LEU A 610 -30.68 -23.21 18.09
N PHE A 611 -30.87 -23.96 19.18
CA PHE A 611 -31.72 -25.16 19.20
C PHE A 611 -33.17 -24.87 18.81
N LEU A 612 -33.77 -23.81 19.36
CA LEU A 612 -35.13 -23.40 19.04
C LEU A 612 -35.24 -22.77 17.64
N GLY A 613 -34.28 -21.91 17.26
CA GLY A 613 -34.25 -21.27 15.95
C GLY A 613 -34.10 -22.27 14.80
N GLU A 614 -33.30 -23.32 14.99
CA GLU A 614 -33.16 -24.39 14.01
C GLU A 614 -34.38 -25.30 13.95
N ALA A 615 -34.98 -25.61 15.10
CA ALA A 615 -36.24 -26.33 15.13
C ALA A 615 -37.34 -25.57 14.36
N GLN A 616 -37.41 -24.24 14.52
CA GLN A 616 -38.35 -23.40 13.79
C GLN A 616 -38.06 -23.34 12.28
N ALA A 617 -36.79 -23.23 11.88
CA ALA A 617 -36.39 -23.24 10.48
C ALA A 617 -36.71 -24.61 9.82
N ALA A 618 -36.41 -25.70 10.52
CA ALA A 618 -36.64 -27.05 10.02
C ALA A 618 -38.13 -27.48 10.07
N ALA A 619 -38.93 -26.95 11.00
CA ALA A 619 -40.38 -27.19 11.04
C ALA A 619 -41.13 -26.65 9.80
N ARG A 620 -40.54 -25.70 9.07
CA ARG A 620 -41.10 -25.21 7.80
C ARG A 620 -40.84 -26.16 6.63
N MET A 621 -40.00 -27.19 6.80
CA MET A 621 -39.68 -28.14 5.75
C MET A 621 -40.63 -29.33 5.79
N ASN A 622 -41.26 -29.63 4.66
CA ASN A 622 -42.06 -30.82 4.47
C ASN A 622 -41.68 -31.50 3.16
N HIS A 623 -40.84 -32.54 3.25
CA HIS A 623 -40.35 -33.26 2.09
C HIS A 623 -40.15 -34.73 2.42
N ALA A 624 -40.40 -35.63 1.46
CA ALA A 624 -40.32 -37.07 1.68
C ALA A 624 -38.94 -37.52 2.21
N ASN A 625 -37.86 -36.88 1.73
CA ASN A 625 -36.48 -37.17 2.13
C ASN A 625 -35.94 -36.33 3.30
N ILE A 626 -36.79 -35.60 4.02
CA ILE A 626 -36.43 -34.85 5.24
C ILE A 626 -37.31 -35.35 6.38
N VAL A 627 -36.77 -35.43 7.60
CA VAL A 627 -37.57 -35.74 8.79
C VAL A 627 -38.47 -34.55 9.13
N THR A 628 -39.75 -34.83 9.35
CA THR A 628 -40.76 -33.81 9.65
C THR A 628 -40.69 -33.45 11.12
N LEU A 629 -40.37 -32.19 11.43
CA LEU A 629 -40.50 -31.66 12.77
C LEU A 629 -41.93 -31.19 12.99
N TYR A 630 -42.46 -31.44 14.18
CA TYR A 630 -43.84 -31.11 14.52
C TYR A 630 -43.95 -29.88 15.42
N ASP A 631 -43.08 -29.76 16.42
CA ASP A 631 -43.17 -28.74 17.45
C ASP A 631 -41.84 -28.64 18.21
N ALA A 632 -41.54 -27.46 18.75
CA ALA A 632 -40.47 -27.25 19.72
C ALA A 632 -41.11 -26.73 21.01
N ASP A 633 -40.88 -27.41 22.12
CA ASP A 633 -41.62 -27.23 23.36
C ASP A 633 -40.66 -27.18 24.56
N GLN A 634 -41.12 -26.59 25.66
CA GLN A 634 -40.38 -26.54 26.92
C GLN A 634 -41.28 -27.07 28.05
N GLU A 635 -40.81 -28.12 28.73
CA GLU A 635 -41.55 -28.70 29.86
C GLU A 635 -40.60 -28.96 31.02
N HIS A 636 -40.93 -28.47 32.22
CA HIS A 636 -40.10 -28.61 33.44
C HIS A 636 -38.65 -28.14 33.26
N GLY A 637 -38.46 -27.07 32.47
CA GLY A 637 -37.16 -26.48 32.15
C GLY A 637 -36.29 -27.32 31.20
N HIS A 638 -36.83 -28.39 30.60
CA HIS A 638 -36.16 -29.11 29.54
C HIS A 638 -36.72 -28.70 28.17
N PHE A 639 -35.84 -28.44 27.21
CA PHE A 639 -36.21 -28.15 25.84
C PHE A 639 -36.34 -29.44 25.04
N PHE A 640 -37.42 -29.54 24.26
CA PHE A 640 -37.73 -30.70 23.45
C PHE A 640 -38.06 -30.30 22.01
N ILE A 641 -37.63 -31.12 21.06
CA ILE A 641 -38.10 -31.10 19.67
C ILE A 641 -38.89 -32.37 19.42
N THR A 642 -40.13 -32.22 18.96
CA THR A 642 -40.98 -33.32 18.53
C THR A 642 -40.86 -33.50 17.02
N MET A 643 -40.75 -34.75 16.58
CA MET A 643 -40.63 -35.10 15.17
C MET A 643 -41.33 -36.42 14.86
N GLU A 644 -41.50 -36.72 13.58
CA GLU A 644 -42.04 -38.01 13.14
C GLU A 644 -41.18 -39.17 13.68
N LEU A 645 -41.83 -40.21 14.19
CA LEU A 645 -41.12 -41.43 14.59
C LEU A 645 -40.80 -42.25 13.33
N LEU A 646 -39.51 -42.45 13.04
CA LEU A 646 -39.06 -43.26 11.92
C LEU A 646 -38.85 -44.72 12.33
N GLU A 647 -39.41 -45.65 11.55
CA GLU A 647 -39.12 -47.07 11.70
C GLU A 647 -38.05 -47.50 10.69
N GLY A 648 -36.88 -47.90 11.18
CA GLY A 648 -35.74 -48.25 10.31
C GLY A 648 -34.39 -48.14 11.02
N LEU A 649 -33.33 -47.85 10.28
CA LEU A 649 -31.98 -47.68 10.83
C LEU A 649 -31.21 -46.53 10.14
N PRO A 650 -30.33 -45.82 10.86
CA PRO A 650 -29.39 -44.89 10.25
C PRO A 650 -28.35 -45.63 9.40
N LEU A 651 -27.82 -44.97 8.36
CA LEU A 651 -26.91 -45.57 7.39
C LEU A 651 -25.60 -46.04 8.02
N ASN A 652 -25.11 -45.39 9.08
CA ASN A 652 -23.91 -45.86 9.79
C ASN A 652 -24.12 -47.26 10.41
N LYS A 653 -25.29 -47.53 11.00
CA LYS A 653 -25.62 -48.87 11.54
C LYS A 653 -25.78 -49.91 10.46
N ILE A 654 -26.34 -49.53 9.31
CA ILE A 654 -26.42 -50.44 8.15
C ILE A 654 -25.01 -50.70 7.58
N LEU A 655 -24.15 -49.68 7.54
CA LEU A 655 -22.78 -49.78 7.08
C LEU A 655 -21.93 -50.66 8.00
N GLU A 656 -22.02 -50.49 9.32
CA GLU A 656 -21.39 -51.36 10.33
C GLU A 656 -21.75 -52.84 10.11
N GLN A 657 -23.00 -53.13 9.73
CA GLN A 657 -23.48 -54.50 9.48
C GLN A 657 -23.06 -55.06 8.12
N ARG A 658 -23.02 -54.22 7.07
CA ARG A 658 -22.74 -54.65 5.68
C ARG A 658 -21.28 -54.53 5.28
N GLY A 659 -20.49 -53.74 5.99
CA GLY A 659 -19.15 -53.30 5.60
C GLY A 659 -19.19 -52.20 4.53
N ARG A 660 -19.90 -52.40 3.42
CA ARG A 660 -20.03 -51.43 2.31
C ARG A 660 -21.32 -51.58 1.52
N PHE A 661 -21.67 -50.55 0.76
CA PHE A 661 -22.77 -50.54 -0.21
C PHE A 661 -22.26 -50.74 -1.63
N GLY A 662 -23.03 -51.45 -2.45
CA GLY A 662 -22.74 -51.60 -3.87
C GLY A 662 -22.94 -50.26 -4.62
N PRO A 663 -22.27 -50.05 -5.76
CA PRO A 663 -22.31 -48.78 -6.49
C PRO A 663 -23.72 -48.30 -6.83
N ARG A 664 -24.61 -49.24 -7.17
CA ARG A 664 -26.01 -48.96 -7.49
C ARG A 664 -26.80 -48.45 -6.28
N ASP A 665 -26.57 -49.04 -5.11
CA ASP A 665 -27.24 -48.63 -3.89
C ASP A 665 -26.69 -47.29 -3.40
N THR A 666 -25.38 -47.09 -3.44
CA THR A 666 -24.74 -45.79 -3.15
C THR A 666 -25.33 -44.68 -4.01
N ALA A 667 -25.46 -44.90 -5.33
CA ALA A 667 -26.03 -43.90 -6.22
C ALA A 667 -27.52 -43.63 -5.94
N ARG A 668 -28.32 -44.67 -5.62
CA ARG A 668 -29.73 -44.51 -5.25
C ARG A 668 -29.91 -43.72 -3.95
N LEU A 669 -29.06 -43.99 -2.95
CA LEU A 669 -29.05 -43.25 -1.69
C LEU A 669 -28.65 -41.79 -1.91
N GLY A 670 -27.61 -41.56 -2.72
CA GLY A 670 -27.19 -40.22 -3.12
C GLY A 670 -28.31 -39.42 -3.81
N ILE A 671 -29.07 -40.05 -4.72
CA ILE A 671 -30.21 -39.39 -5.38
C ILE A 671 -31.28 -38.94 -4.38
N GLN A 672 -31.60 -39.78 -3.40
CA GLN A 672 -32.60 -39.45 -2.37
C GLN A 672 -32.09 -38.36 -1.42
N ALA A 673 -30.82 -38.41 -1.02
CA ALA A 673 -30.20 -37.36 -0.22
C ALA A 673 -30.17 -36.02 -0.98
N CYS A 674 -29.82 -36.04 -2.28
CA CYS A 674 -29.87 -34.84 -3.12
C CYS A 674 -31.28 -34.25 -3.24
N ALA A 675 -32.33 -35.07 -3.25
CA ALA A 675 -33.71 -34.57 -3.28
C ALA A 675 -34.06 -33.79 -2.01
N GLY A 676 -33.66 -34.29 -0.83
CA GLY A 676 -33.84 -33.56 0.43
C GLY A 676 -32.98 -32.30 0.52
N LEU A 677 -31.69 -32.39 0.15
CA LEU A 677 -30.79 -31.24 0.17
C LEU A 677 -31.22 -30.12 -0.79
N GLN A 678 -31.66 -30.48 -2.01
CA GLN A 678 -32.17 -29.51 -2.98
C GLN A 678 -33.35 -28.73 -2.40
N TYR A 679 -34.32 -29.43 -1.81
CA TYR A 679 -35.48 -28.80 -1.17
C TYR A 679 -35.07 -27.85 -0.04
N ALA A 680 -34.11 -28.24 0.80
CA ALA A 680 -33.61 -27.39 1.88
C ALA A 680 -32.88 -26.15 1.35
N HIS A 681 -32.02 -26.32 0.33
CA HIS A 681 -31.25 -25.22 -0.28
C HIS A 681 -32.16 -24.20 -0.96
N GLU A 682 -33.26 -24.62 -1.57
CA GLU A 682 -34.28 -23.71 -2.14
C GLU A 682 -34.99 -22.86 -1.08
N GLN A 683 -34.99 -23.31 0.17
CA GLN A 683 -35.49 -22.56 1.34
C GLN A 683 -34.38 -21.78 2.06
N ASN A 684 -33.19 -21.66 1.46
CA ASN A 684 -31.99 -21.05 2.04
C ASN A 684 -31.52 -21.71 3.35
N ILE A 685 -31.78 -23.01 3.53
CA ILE A 685 -31.35 -23.80 4.68
C ILE A 685 -30.21 -24.73 4.27
N VAL A 686 -29.04 -24.56 4.88
CA VAL A 686 -27.86 -25.44 4.70
C VAL A 686 -27.74 -26.36 5.91
N HIS A 687 -27.52 -27.66 5.69
CA HIS A 687 -27.53 -28.67 6.76
C HIS A 687 -26.26 -28.66 7.62
N ARG A 688 -25.08 -28.55 7.01
CA ARG A 688 -23.74 -28.44 7.63
C ARG A 688 -23.19 -29.66 8.37
N ASP A 689 -23.96 -30.75 8.48
CA ASP A 689 -23.58 -31.97 9.21
C ASP A 689 -24.10 -33.23 8.49
N ILE A 690 -23.92 -33.30 7.17
CA ILE A 690 -24.28 -34.50 6.40
C ILE A 690 -23.26 -35.61 6.65
N LYS A 691 -23.73 -36.72 7.23
CA LYS A 691 -22.95 -37.92 7.53
C LYS A 691 -23.85 -39.15 7.61
N THR A 692 -23.26 -40.34 7.59
CA THR A 692 -24.01 -41.61 7.60
C THR A 692 -24.91 -41.80 8.84
N SER A 693 -24.60 -41.19 9.98
CA SER A 693 -25.47 -41.22 11.16
C SER A 693 -26.73 -40.36 11.04
N ASN A 694 -26.70 -39.34 10.18
CA ASN A 694 -27.80 -38.37 10.01
C ASN A 694 -28.67 -38.70 8.79
N LEU A 695 -28.37 -39.79 8.08
CA LEU A 695 -29.18 -40.32 6.98
C LEU A 695 -29.85 -41.62 7.43
N PHE A 696 -31.18 -41.62 7.49
CA PHE A 696 -31.97 -42.73 8.01
C PHE A 696 -32.73 -43.45 6.90
N ILE A 697 -32.71 -44.77 6.89
CA ILE A 697 -33.47 -45.58 5.94
C ILE A 697 -34.66 -46.20 6.64
N THR A 698 -35.87 -45.85 6.18
CA THR A 698 -37.10 -46.43 6.71
C THR A 698 -37.30 -47.88 6.20
N ARG A 699 -38.21 -48.62 6.81
CA ARG A 699 -38.61 -49.97 6.36
C ARG A 699 -39.08 -50.01 4.91
N GLU A 700 -39.65 -48.91 4.42
CA GLU A 700 -40.10 -48.70 3.03
C GLU A 700 -38.94 -48.34 2.07
N ARG A 701 -37.69 -48.35 2.54
CA ARG A 701 -36.47 -47.99 1.79
C ARG A 701 -36.42 -46.53 1.33
N LEU A 702 -37.12 -45.65 2.05
CA LEU A 702 -37.03 -44.21 1.87
C LEU A 702 -35.89 -43.67 2.73
N LEU A 703 -35.02 -42.85 2.16
CA LEU A 703 -33.99 -42.13 2.89
C LEU A 703 -34.58 -40.82 3.43
N LYS A 704 -34.40 -40.59 4.72
CA LYS A 704 -34.73 -39.33 5.40
C LYS A 704 -33.47 -38.71 6.01
N ILE A 705 -33.27 -37.44 5.74
CA ILE A 705 -32.23 -36.62 6.35
C ILE A 705 -32.74 -36.15 7.72
N MET A 706 -31.93 -36.37 8.76
CA MET A 706 -32.21 -36.01 10.15
C MET A 706 -31.27 -34.90 10.61
N ASP A 707 -31.63 -34.21 11.70
CA ASP A 707 -30.74 -33.30 12.43
C ASP A 707 -30.19 -32.10 11.62
N PHE A 708 -31.10 -31.36 10.96
CA PHE A 708 -30.75 -30.08 10.35
C PHE A 708 -30.24 -29.08 11.41
N GLY A 709 -29.07 -28.50 11.14
CA GLY A 709 -28.60 -27.30 11.82
C GLY A 709 -27.81 -27.50 13.11
N LEU A 710 -28.06 -28.55 13.91
CA LEU A 710 -27.59 -28.65 15.31
C LEU A 710 -26.06 -28.54 15.54
N ALA A 711 -25.26 -28.51 14.47
CA ALA A 711 -23.84 -28.19 14.49
C ALA A 711 -23.52 -26.72 14.85
N LYS A 712 -24.38 -25.73 14.51
CA LYS A 712 -24.14 -24.32 14.92
C LYS A 712 -24.12 -24.16 16.43
N ILE A 713 -24.94 -24.94 17.14
CA ILE A 713 -24.96 -24.98 18.61
C ILE A 713 -23.60 -25.37 19.16
N LEU A 714 -22.91 -26.29 18.49
CA LEU A 714 -21.61 -26.82 18.94
C LEU A 714 -20.44 -25.92 18.50
N GLU A 715 -20.56 -25.23 17.37
CA GLU A 715 -19.62 -24.18 16.95
C GLU A 715 -19.70 -22.96 17.87
N ALA A 716 -20.91 -22.48 18.20
CA ALA A 716 -21.09 -21.33 19.09
C ALA A 716 -20.64 -21.59 20.55
N VAL A 717 -20.61 -22.86 20.98
CA VAL A 717 -20.14 -23.27 22.32
C VAL A 717 -18.61 -23.47 22.34
N ARG A 718 -17.93 -23.59 21.18
CA ARG A 718 -16.45 -23.71 21.12
C ARG A 718 -15.73 -22.45 21.54
N ASP A 719 -16.34 -21.27 21.38
CA ASP A 719 -15.75 -19.99 21.77
C ASP A 719 -15.79 -19.76 23.30
N SER A 720 -16.48 -20.62 24.05
CA SER A 720 -16.67 -20.51 25.50
C SER A 720 -16.16 -21.78 26.23
N SER A 721 -14.85 -22.02 26.16
CA SER A 721 -14.05 -22.82 27.12
C SER A 721 -14.73 -24.03 27.82
N ALA A 722 -15.10 -25.08 27.08
CA ALA A 722 -15.11 -26.45 27.62
C ALA A 722 -15.12 -27.51 26.50
N THR A 723 -14.35 -28.59 26.73
CA THR A 723 -14.26 -29.84 25.98
C THR A 723 -15.60 -30.58 25.92
N ILE A 724 -16.60 -30.03 25.24
CA ILE A 724 -17.80 -30.77 24.86
C ILE A 724 -17.48 -31.45 23.54
N ILE A 725 -17.26 -32.76 23.63
CA ILE A 725 -16.95 -33.65 22.51
C ILE A 725 -18.08 -33.57 21.48
N ALA A 726 -17.85 -32.80 20.43
CA ALA A 726 -18.83 -32.53 19.38
C ALA A 726 -18.17 -32.68 18.01
N GLY A 727 -18.36 -33.87 17.43
CA GLY A 727 -18.11 -34.18 16.02
C GLY A 727 -16.64 -34.12 15.60
N THR A 728 -15.99 -35.28 15.54
CA THR A 728 -14.70 -35.39 14.86
C THR A 728 -14.84 -34.89 13.41
N PRO A 729 -13.90 -34.08 12.88
CA PRO A 729 -14.04 -33.32 11.62
C PRO A 729 -14.10 -34.14 10.33
N PHE A 730 -14.42 -35.44 10.41
CA PHE A 730 -14.32 -36.43 9.34
C PHE A 730 -15.21 -36.18 8.10
N TYR A 731 -16.23 -35.34 8.20
CA TYR A 731 -17.14 -35.00 7.09
C TYR A 731 -17.15 -33.50 6.76
N MET A 732 -16.32 -32.73 7.45
CA MET A 732 -16.34 -31.26 7.39
C MET A 732 -15.78 -30.76 6.06
N ALA A 733 -16.46 -29.79 5.45
CA ALA A 733 -15.95 -29.15 4.24
C ALA A 733 -14.73 -28.25 4.55
N PRO A 734 -13.82 -28.01 3.58
CA PRO A 734 -12.66 -27.15 3.77
C PRO A 734 -13.00 -25.75 4.30
N GLU A 735 -14.07 -25.16 3.78
CA GLU A 735 -14.57 -23.84 4.19
C GLU A 735 -15.11 -23.84 5.63
N GLN A 736 -15.77 -24.92 6.06
CA GLN A 736 -16.21 -25.08 7.45
C GLN A 736 -15.01 -25.23 8.40
N ALA A 737 -14.00 -26.00 7.99
CA ALA A 737 -12.76 -26.16 8.75
C ALA A 737 -11.91 -24.88 8.82
N ALA A 738 -12.22 -23.87 8.00
CA ALA A 738 -11.57 -22.57 7.98
C ALA A 738 -12.43 -21.46 8.61
N GLY A 739 -13.67 -21.74 9.03
CA GLY A 739 -14.59 -20.72 9.56
C GLY A 739 -15.20 -19.80 8.50
N ASN A 740 -15.09 -20.14 7.21
CA ASN A 740 -15.59 -19.31 6.11
C ASN A 740 -17.11 -19.48 5.89
N VAL A 741 -17.73 -18.52 5.20
CA VAL A 741 -19.16 -18.56 4.83
C VAL A 741 -19.48 -19.84 4.06
N SER A 742 -20.41 -20.63 4.61
CA SER A 742 -20.85 -21.92 4.05
C SER A 742 -22.18 -21.78 3.30
N ASP A 743 -22.24 -22.25 2.05
CA ASP A 743 -23.45 -22.31 1.22
C ASP A 743 -23.88 -23.77 0.94
N GLY A 744 -24.88 -24.00 0.08
CA GLY A 744 -25.35 -25.34 -0.24
C GLY A 744 -24.27 -26.30 -0.78
N ARG A 745 -23.16 -25.79 -1.35
CA ARG A 745 -22.04 -26.59 -1.86
C ARG A 745 -21.21 -27.20 -0.73
N THR A 746 -21.34 -26.69 0.50
CA THR A 746 -20.79 -27.30 1.72
C THR A 746 -21.43 -28.67 1.97
N ASP A 747 -22.76 -28.77 1.92
CA ASP A 747 -23.46 -30.05 2.09
C ASP A 747 -23.10 -31.05 0.99
N LEU A 748 -22.80 -30.58 -0.23
CA LEU A 748 -22.36 -31.44 -1.33
C LEU A 748 -20.99 -32.06 -1.07
N TYR A 749 -20.08 -31.34 -0.41
CA TYR A 749 -18.79 -31.90 -0.01
C TYR A 749 -18.98 -33.02 1.02
N SER A 750 -19.74 -32.75 2.09
CA SER A 750 -20.04 -33.72 3.14
C SER A 750 -20.83 -34.93 2.61
N LEU A 751 -21.72 -34.73 1.63
CA LEU A 751 -22.36 -35.83 0.90
C LEU A 751 -21.33 -36.61 0.07
N GLY A 752 -20.34 -35.96 -0.54
CA GLY A 752 -19.24 -36.62 -1.25
C GLY A 752 -18.45 -37.55 -0.33
N VAL A 753 -18.09 -37.08 0.87
CA VAL A 753 -17.47 -37.89 1.92
C VAL A 753 -18.38 -39.07 2.30
N THR A 754 -19.67 -38.82 2.49
CA THR A 754 -20.67 -39.85 2.83
C THR A 754 -20.76 -40.93 1.74
N LEU A 755 -20.80 -40.56 0.46
CA LEU A 755 -20.84 -41.51 -0.64
C LEU A 755 -19.52 -42.30 -0.78
N PHE A 756 -18.38 -41.68 -0.47
CA PHE A 756 -17.10 -42.37 -0.36
C PHE A 756 -17.13 -43.43 0.74
N GLU A 757 -17.62 -43.07 1.93
CA GLU A 757 -17.71 -43.97 3.07
C GLU A 757 -18.67 -45.14 2.79
N LEU A 758 -19.85 -44.87 2.23
CA LEU A 758 -20.78 -45.92 1.85
C LEU A 758 -20.17 -46.89 0.83
N SER A 759 -19.34 -46.39 -0.09
CA SER A 759 -18.69 -47.22 -1.12
C SER A 759 -17.58 -48.10 -0.55
N THR A 760 -16.74 -47.52 0.31
CA THR A 760 -15.49 -48.16 0.75
C THR A 760 -15.59 -48.83 2.13
N GLY A 761 -16.58 -48.47 2.93
CA GLY A 761 -16.70 -48.87 4.34
C GLY A 761 -15.79 -48.08 5.30
N ARG A 762 -15.04 -47.10 4.79
CA ARG A 762 -14.08 -46.31 5.56
C ARG A 762 -14.16 -44.83 5.20
N LEU A 763 -13.77 -43.98 6.12
CA LEU A 763 -13.64 -42.55 5.86
C LEU A 763 -12.44 -42.26 4.94
N PRO A 764 -12.50 -41.20 4.11
CA PRO A 764 -11.36 -40.79 3.29
C PRO A 764 -10.18 -40.31 4.14
N PHE A 765 -10.47 -39.69 5.28
CA PHE A 765 -9.50 -39.14 6.22
C PHE A 765 -9.97 -39.48 7.64
N SER A 766 -9.17 -40.23 8.40
CA SER A 766 -9.55 -40.72 9.74
C SER A 766 -8.43 -40.64 10.78
N GLU A 767 -7.21 -40.31 10.38
CA GLU A 767 -6.02 -40.30 11.25
C GLU A 767 -5.20 -39.02 11.05
N GLY A 768 -4.57 -38.52 12.12
CA GLY A 768 -3.79 -37.29 12.11
C GLY A 768 -4.65 -36.03 12.19
N ASP A 769 -4.16 -34.91 11.64
CA ASP A 769 -4.94 -33.67 11.51
C ASP A 769 -5.93 -33.78 10.34
N VAL A 770 -7.07 -34.39 10.62
CA VAL A 770 -8.16 -34.61 9.68
C VAL A 770 -8.66 -33.30 9.07
N ALA A 771 -8.67 -32.19 9.83
CA ALA A 771 -9.13 -30.90 9.31
C ALA A 771 -8.17 -30.36 8.23
N SER A 772 -6.85 -30.45 8.47
CA SER A 772 -5.83 -30.13 7.44
C SER A 772 -5.94 -31.06 6.22
N GLN A 773 -6.15 -32.36 6.42
CA GLN A 773 -6.34 -33.30 5.31
C GLN A 773 -7.54 -32.96 4.43
N HIS A 774 -8.67 -32.55 5.04
CA HIS A 774 -9.82 -32.08 4.29
C HIS A 774 -9.52 -30.81 3.47
N ARG A 775 -8.63 -29.93 3.93
CA ARG A 775 -8.21 -28.71 3.19
C ARG A 775 -7.19 -29.00 2.08
N GLU A 776 -6.21 -29.85 2.36
CA GLU A 776 -4.98 -29.93 1.56
C GLU A 776 -4.85 -31.23 0.75
N CYS A 777 -5.29 -32.37 1.29
CA CYS A 777 -5.05 -33.66 0.67
C CYS A 777 -6.11 -34.00 -0.39
N PRO A 778 -5.73 -34.47 -1.60
CA PRO A 778 -6.70 -34.94 -2.58
C PRO A 778 -7.48 -36.15 -2.02
N PRO A 779 -8.79 -36.29 -2.36
CA PRO A 779 -9.58 -37.43 -1.91
C PRO A 779 -8.98 -38.76 -2.42
N PRO A 780 -8.88 -39.79 -1.57
CA PRO A 780 -8.47 -41.13 -2.00
C PRO A 780 -9.39 -41.69 -3.09
N ASP A 781 -8.97 -42.78 -3.73
CA ASP A 781 -9.81 -43.42 -4.75
C ASP A 781 -10.95 -44.24 -4.11
N PRO A 782 -12.25 -43.88 -4.32
CA PRO A 782 -13.38 -44.63 -3.79
C PRO A 782 -13.54 -46.03 -4.40
N SER A 783 -12.88 -46.33 -5.52
CA SER A 783 -12.91 -47.66 -6.15
C SER A 783 -11.85 -48.63 -5.59
N LEU A 784 -10.94 -48.15 -4.74
CA LEU A 784 -9.81 -48.94 -4.26
C LEU A 784 -10.30 -50.16 -3.44
N GLY A 785 -10.08 -51.36 -3.99
CA GLY A 785 -10.52 -52.62 -3.38
C GLY A 785 -11.98 -53.01 -3.69
N ILE A 786 -12.60 -52.41 -4.70
CA ILE A 786 -13.96 -52.72 -5.16
C ILE A 786 -13.93 -53.08 -6.66
N ASP A 787 -14.25 -54.32 -6.99
CA ASP A 787 -14.38 -54.76 -8.37
C ASP A 787 -15.61 -54.13 -9.05
N ASP A 788 -15.49 -53.83 -10.35
CA ASP A 788 -16.56 -53.28 -11.21
C ASP A 788 -17.20 -51.96 -10.71
N TYR A 789 -16.45 -51.13 -9.96
CA TYR A 789 -16.93 -49.82 -9.53
C TYR A 789 -16.98 -48.83 -10.71
N PRO A 790 -18.13 -48.19 -11.02
CA PRO A 790 -18.29 -47.36 -12.21
C PRO A 790 -17.34 -46.14 -12.20
N PRO A 791 -16.48 -45.95 -13.21
CA PRO A 791 -15.55 -44.82 -13.26
C PRO A 791 -16.22 -43.45 -13.17
N ALA A 792 -17.44 -43.32 -13.72
CA ALA A 792 -18.22 -42.09 -13.64
C ALA A 792 -18.66 -41.76 -12.20
N LEU A 793 -18.90 -42.76 -11.35
CA LEU A 793 -19.23 -42.56 -9.94
C LEU A 793 -17.99 -42.13 -9.14
N VAL A 794 -16.82 -42.69 -9.45
CA VAL A 794 -15.53 -42.26 -8.89
C VAL A 794 -15.28 -40.78 -9.16
N GLN A 795 -15.43 -40.37 -10.42
CA GLN A 795 -15.21 -38.98 -10.82
C GLN A 795 -16.18 -38.02 -10.14
N LEU A 796 -17.45 -38.41 -10.01
CA LEU A 796 -18.45 -37.59 -9.32
C LEU A 796 -18.13 -37.42 -7.84
N ILE A 797 -17.82 -38.50 -7.12
CA ILE A 797 -17.44 -38.43 -5.69
C ILE A 797 -16.22 -37.52 -5.50
N LYS A 798 -15.18 -37.69 -6.32
CA LYS A 798 -13.98 -36.83 -6.26
C LYS A 798 -14.31 -35.36 -6.55
N ARG A 799 -15.20 -35.08 -7.51
CA ARG A 799 -15.62 -33.70 -7.85
C ARG A 799 -16.48 -33.06 -6.76
N MET A 800 -17.32 -33.83 -6.07
CA MET A 800 -18.07 -33.34 -4.91
C MET A 800 -17.12 -32.95 -3.76
N MET A 801 -16.00 -33.67 -3.63
CA MET A 801 -14.95 -33.42 -2.64
C MET A 801 -13.85 -32.44 -3.12
N SER A 802 -14.10 -31.65 -4.17
CA SER A 802 -13.18 -30.60 -4.62
C SER A 802 -12.98 -29.56 -3.51
N LYS A 803 -11.75 -29.06 -3.35
CA LYS A 803 -11.40 -28.17 -2.25
C LYS A 803 -12.07 -26.80 -2.40
N GLN A 804 -11.98 -26.21 -3.58
CA GLN A 804 -12.70 -24.99 -3.94
C GLN A 804 -14.19 -25.29 -4.20
N PRO A 805 -15.14 -24.62 -3.51
CA PRO A 805 -16.57 -24.82 -3.71
C PRO A 805 -17.02 -24.64 -5.17
N GLU A 806 -16.40 -23.73 -5.93
CA GLU A 806 -16.72 -23.40 -7.33
C GLU A 806 -16.45 -24.57 -8.29
N GLN A 807 -15.55 -25.48 -7.90
CA GLN A 807 -15.20 -26.65 -8.70
C GLN A 807 -16.17 -27.83 -8.48
N ARG A 808 -17.01 -27.75 -7.43
CA ARG A 808 -18.03 -28.75 -7.12
C ARG A 808 -19.21 -28.62 -8.10
N PRO A 809 -20.09 -29.63 -8.20
CA PRO A 809 -21.37 -29.46 -8.89
C PRO A 809 -22.16 -28.29 -8.28
N ALA A 810 -22.83 -27.51 -9.13
CA ALA A 810 -23.45 -26.25 -8.71
C ALA A 810 -24.62 -26.41 -7.73
N SER A 811 -25.29 -27.57 -7.73
CA SER A 811 -26.47 -27.84 -6.88
C SER A 811 -26.67 -29.33 -6.63
N ALA A 812 -27.48 -29.65 -5.61
CA ALA A 812 -27.89 -31.02 -5.32
C ALA A 812 -28.70 -31.63 -6.49
N ALA A 813 -29.50 -30.83 -7.20
CA ALA A 813 -30.17 -31.26 -8.42
C ALA A 813 -29.18 -31.73 -9.50
N ALA A 814 -28.09 -30.99 -9.73
CA ALA A 814 -27.06 -31.38 -10.70
C ALA A 814 -26.38 -32.70 -10.33
N VAL A 815 -26.07 -32.91 -9.05
CA VAL A 815 -25.53 -34.20 -8.55
C VAL A 815 -26.54 -35.34 -8.79
N SER A 816 -27.81 -35.10 -8.47
CA SER A 816 -28.89 -36.10 -8.66
C SER A 816 -29.01 -36.54 -10.12
N GLU A 817 -28.95 -35.59 -11.07
CA GLU A 817 -28.96 -35.89 -12.50
C GLU A 817 -27.77 -36.73 -12.95
N MET A 818 -26.56 -36.40 -12.47
CA MET A 818 -25.35 -37.16 -12.76
C MET A 818 -25.45 -38.59 -12.20
N LEU A 819 -25.94 -38.77 -10.97
CA LEU A 819 -26.16 -40.09 -10.37
C LEU A 819 -27.21 -40.91 -11.14
N ARG A 820 -28.31 -40.28 -11.57
CA ARG A 820 -29.33 -40.95 -12.42
C ARG A 820 -28.76 -41.35 -13.78
N ALA A 821 -27.88 -40.55 -14.36
CA ALA A 821 -27.20 -40.90 -15.62
C ALA A 821 -26.26 -42.10 -15.43
N ILE A 822 -25.54 -42.18 -14.30
CA ILE A 822 -24.69 -43.32 -13.95
C ILE A 822 -25.53 -44.60 -13.80
N LEU A 823 -26.66 -44.53 -13.10
CA LEU A 823 -27.56 -45.66 -12.88
C LEU A 823 -28.26 -46.19 -14.14
N ARG A 824 -28.36 -45.39 -15.20
CA ARG A 824 -28.91 -45.82 -16.49
C ARG A 824 -27.89 -46.55 -17.36
N ARG A 825 -26.60 -46.38 -17.06
CA ARG A 825 -25.46 -46.93 -17.82
C ARG A 825 -24.86 -48.18 -17.17
N THR A 826 -25.18 -48.42 -15.90
CA THR A 826 -24.90 -49.65 -15.14
C THR A 826 -26.14 -50.50 -15.04
#